data_AF-A0AAE9B026-F1
#
_entry.id   AF-A0AAE9B026-F1
#
_cell.length_a   1.000
_cell.length_b   1.000
_cell.length_c   1.000
_cell.angle_alpha   90.00
_cell.angle_beta   90.00
_cell.angle_gamma   90.00
#
_symmetry.space_group_name_H-M   'P 1'
#
loop_
_entity.id
_entity.type
_entity.pdbx_description
1 polymer ?
#
loop_
_entity_poly.entity_id
_entity_poly.type
_entity_poly.pdbx_seq_one_letter_code
_entity_poly.pdbx_strand_id
1 'polypeptide(L)'
;MRDDTTDRRQPDRAARARLRRPAALLGAAALVAAAVTVSTSARAADTPKTGLGKDGQKLTVSASANLDPDGETLRVTGSGYDATKAIYVALCKDNGDGKIPTPCIGGADENGTGNSSQWIVPEGDEYAGDLAVTWGAGGTFDVEIDIKAKDNGVDCTQVVCSVVTRVDHRNSGDRSQDVRVPVTFEGQDTGDGDDGGDGVDVPAGTVSYVKSTAFTAAAGEVKDLLLHPESGKLYAGSEDFVDTGDVNERGLHALDATTGRTLTHITQAPGAGGTLGPRNVAMIAAPLAGDGVVFHYPLRGIGTAKDGDAFAAGVWLTGNTVTGVGPGTKASTVLVAQGARLSEVDIATGVALDNRTLTLDGGSVLGVDTAHGAAWSAGSTGGQLRRVGTGSLTVTATAELPAASVAFVEADPTTGNAWVGSGNSVRVYDKDARLLKTIDGPDEAADIAFDATTGRAFVVWNDNGEAGNGGDDNSSLGVYDTTTYAEAATPTKLEGNNSQLGPASVAVAPGGTSVYVSSPFQGEITKLDRRMSPKVTQTPTDRTVAPGDEVSFVAAAEGTPEPTVRWEVGVDGGQTWSRIEGATKNTYTFTAKTAHDGYEYRAVFTNSVGVTRTAPFTLTVTEADDSTGGGDSGGDGDEGTEPSGTKTVTGPEGQKLTVTPVNDLATENQTLKVTGSGYDETKGVYVALCVDNGDGELPTPCVGGVDMTGESHTSAWISSNPPDYGEELAIPYEDGGRFEVELTVDAKDEYTDCFEAKCVLATRADHTLSGDRSQDVKVPVSFVGQDPVDTDDEGDGGSDGGTSTGGSSNSGSTTGSSGTGGSGGSTGGSTTGDDGSLASTGLTVLGVAASAAALTITGWILHRRARGMGRGTTA
;
A
#
# COMPACT_ATOMS: atom_id res chain seq x y z
N MET A 1 68.75 36.26 13.64
CA MET A 1 69.29 34.94 13.24
C MET A 1 68.85 34.77 11.80
N ARG A 2 69.77 35.05 10.86
CA ARG A 2 70.29 34.11 9.84
C ARG A 2 69.20 33.36 9.06
N ASP A 3 69.16 33.24 7.75
CA ASP A 3 69.81 33.83 6.56
C ASP A 3 69.41 32.92 5.38
N ASP A 4 69.74 33.33 4.16
CA ASP A 4 69.75 32.62 2.87
C ASP A 4 68.41 32.35 2.15
N THR A 5 68.03 33.04 1.04
CA THR A 5 68.67 33.50 -0.23
C THR A 5 68.39 32.56 -1.43
N THR A 6 67.59 33.03 -2.43
CA THR A 6 67.97 33.32 -3.86
C THR A 6 68.03 32.12 -4.81
N ASP A 7 67.84 32.15 -6.14
CA ASP A 7 67.38 33.07 -7.21
C ASP A 7 67.13 32.11 -8.44
N ARG A 8 66.04 32.24 -9.20
CA ARG A 8 65.97 32.78 -10.58
C ARG A 8 66.58 32.03 -11.79
N ARG A 9 65.84 32.22 -12.92
CA ARG A 9 66.23 32.37 -14.35
C ARG A 9 66.53 31.09 -15.13
N GLN A 10 66.24 30.94 -16.43
CA GLN A 10 65.45 31.60 -17.50
C GLN A 10 65.65 30.70 -18.78
N PRO A 11 65.26 31.05 -20.03
CA PRO A 11 64.61 30.11 -20.95
C PRO A 11 65.34 29.91 -22.31
N ASP A 12 64.64 29.25 -23.23
CA ASP A 12 64.55 29.52 -24.68
C ASP A 12 65.59 28.99 -25.70
N ARG A 13 65.00 28.39 -26.76
CA ARG A 13 65.29 28.45 -28.21
C ARG A 13 66.31 27.51 -28.87
N ALA A 14 65.82 26.79 -29.90
CA ALA A 14 66.12 26.96 -31.35
C ALA A 14 65.38 25.84 -32.15
N ALA A 15 64.56 26.01 -33.20
CA ALA A 15 64.54 26.82 -34.43
C ALA A 15 65.41 26.30 -35.61
N ARG A 16 64.76 25.83 -36.70
CA ARG A 16 64.96 26.13 -38.16
C ARG A 16 64.40 25.01 -39.09
N ALA A 17 63.45 25.26 -40.01
CA ALA A 17 63.53 25.84 -41.39
C ALA A 17 63.97 24.79 -42.46
N ARG A 18 63.43 24.61 -43.69
CA ARG A 18 62.73 25.48 -44.68
C ARG A 18 62.27 24.66 -45.94
N LEU A 19 61.19 25.11 -46.59
CA LEU A 19 60.88 25.21 -48.05
C LEU A 19 60.79 23.97 -49.00
N ARG A 20 59.64 23.81 -49.71
CA ARG A 20 59.35 24.20 -51.13
C ARG A 20 58.00 23.60 -51.63
N ARG A 21 57.24 24.37 -52.45
CA ARG A 21 56.15 23.90 -53.36
C ARG A 21 56.74 23.69 -54.78
N PRO A 22 56.20 22.82 -55.66
CA PRO A 22 55.09 23.21 -56.56
C PRO A 22 54.09 22.09 -57.01
N ALA A 23 52.88 22.55 -57.36
CA ALA A 23 51.91 22.15 -58.41
C ALA A 23 51.73 20.70 -58.97
N ALA A 24 50.43 20.37 -59.10
CA ALA A 24 49.71 19.81 -60.27
C ALA A 24 49.44 18.28 -60.40
N LEU A 25 48.12 17.98 -60.28
CA LEU A 25 47.23 17.22 -61.19
C LEU A 25 47.36 15.70 -61.38
N LEU A 26 46.17 15.08 -61.20
CA LEU A 26 45.58 13.92 -61.89
C LEU A 26 45.99 12.50 -61.45
N GLY A 27 44.96 11.76 -61.01
CA GLY A 27 44.61 10.51 -61.71
C GLY A 27 44.78 9.20 -60.95
N ALA A 28 43.68 8.80 -60.31
CA ALA A 28 43.14 7.44 -60.26
C ALA A 28 43.89 6.28 -59.55
N ALA A 29 43.07 5.62 -58.71
CA ALA A 29 42.98 4.18 -58.44
C ALA A 29 43.95 3.53 -57.42
N ALA A 30 43.37 3.34 -56.24
CA ALA A 30 43.32 2.12 -55.43
C ALA A 30 44.51 1.71 -54.54
N LEU A 31 44.12 1.45 -53.28
CA LEU A 31 44.77 0.74 -52.16
C LEU A 31 45.81 1.53 -51.34
N VAL A 32 45.43 1.86 -50.09
CA VAL A 32 46.04 1.37 -48.82
C VAL A 32 45.24 1.93 -47.62
N ALA A 33 44.86 1.00 -46.73
CA ALA A 33 44.50 1.14 -45.31
C ALA A 33 44.06 2.52 -44.78
N ALA A 34 42.75 2.71 -44.60
CA ALA A 34 42.21 3.68 -43.65
C ALA A 34 42.00 2.98 -42.30
N ALA A 35 42.67 3.49 -41.27
CA ALA A 35 42.31 3.25 -39.89
C ALA A 35 40.88 3.77 -39.69
N VAL A 36 39.94 2.86 -39.51
CA VAL A 36 38.60 3.19 -39.04
C VAL A 36 38.76 3.48 -37.55
N THR A 37 38.72 4.76 -37.17
CA THR A 37 38.29 5.12 -35.83
C THR A 37 36.89 4.56 -35.67
N VAL A 38 36.75 3.57 -34.79
CA VAL A 38 35.45 3.05 -34.37
C VAL A 38 34.72 4.23 -33.75
N SER A 39 33.81 4.84 -34.51
CA SER A 39 32.76 5.66 -33.94
C SER A 39 31.99 4.75 -32.99
N THR A 40 31.96 5.15 -31.73
CA THR A 40 31.04 4.63 -30.74
C THR A 40 29.65 4.53 -31.35
N SER A 41 29.01 3.39 -31.11
CA SER A 41 27.68 3.02 -31.56
C SER A 41 26.74 4.21 -31.64
N ALA A 42 26.17 4.48 -32.81
CA ALA A 42 24.95 5.26 -32.88
C ALA A 42 23.89 4.48 -32.08
N ARG A 43 23.58 4.95 -30.87
CA ARG A 43 22.43 4.49 -30.11
C ARG A 43 21.18 4.75 -30.95
N ALA A 44 20.29 3.77 -31.04
CA ALA A 44 18.99 3.98 -31.65
C ALA A 44 18.28 5.06 -30.84
N ALA A 45 18.07 6.24 -31.43
CA ALA A 45 17.25 7.27 -30.83
C ALA A 45 15.80 6.76 -30.76
N ASP A 46 15.19 6.94 -29.60
CA ASP A 46 13.80 6.59 -29.33
C ASP A 46 12.82 7.34 -30.25
N THR A 47 11.58 6.87 -30.35
CA THR A 47 10.60 7.42 -31.31
C THR A 47 10.11 8.82 -30.87
N PRO A 48 9.94 9.80 -31.79
CA PRO A 48 9.38 11.11 -31.45
C PRO A 48 8.02 11.01 -30.75
N LYS A 49 7.82 11.77 -29.66
CA LYS A 49 6.60 11.75 -28.84
C LYS A 49 5.85 13.07 -28.95
N THR A 50 4.52 13.01 -29.09
CA THR A 50 3.65 14.18 -29.22
C THR A 50 2.68 14.31 -28.04
N GLY A 51 2.69 15.45 -27.36
CA GLY A 51 1.71 15.87 -26.37
C GLY A 51 0.60 16.74 -26.99
N LEU A 52 -0.60 16.65 -26.42
CA LEU A 52 -1.78 17.40 -26.88
C LEU A 52 -2.22 18.42 -25.81
N GLY A 53 -2.44 19.66 -26.24
CA GLY A 53 -3.00 20.73 -25.41
C GLY A 53 -4.53 20.75 -25.42
N LYS A 54 -5.11 21.41 -24.42
CA LYS A 54 -6.57 21.48 -24.18
C LYS A 54 -7.37 22.08 -25.33
N ASP A 55 -6.76 22.95 -26.15
CA ASP A 55 -7.44 23.60 -27.29
C ASP A 55 -6.96 23.04 -28.65
N GLY A 56 -6.34 21.85 -28.64
CA GLY A 56 -5.87 21.16 -29.83
C GLY A 56 -4.42 21.48 -30.25
N GLN A 57 -3.66 22.16 -29.39
CA GLN A 57 -2.23 22.36 -29.59
C GLN A 57 -1.50 21.00 -29.65
N LYS A 58 -0.40 20.93 -30.41
CA LYS A 58 0.48 19.76 -30.45
C LYS A 58 1.91 20.17 -30.16
N LEU A 59 2.56 19.48 -29.23
CA LEU A 59 3.98 19.62 -28.91
C LEU A 59 4.67 18.30 -29.22
N THR A 60 5.70 18.28 -30.07
CA THR A 60 6.44 17.06 -30.42
C THR A 60 7.91 17.23 -30.11
N VAL A 61 8.48 16.26 -29.38
CA VAL A 61 9.91 16.19 -29.08
C VAL A 61 10.56 15.08 -29.90
N SER A 62 11.80 15.30 -30.36
CA SER A 62 12.53 14.34 -31.19
C SER A 62 12.86 13.03 -30.49
N ALA A 63 13.02 13.08 -29.17
CA ALA A 63 13.17 11.92 -28.28
C ALA A 63 12.57 12.28 -26.91
N SER A 64 11.99 11.30 -26.23
CA SER A 64 11.38 11.48 -24.91
C SER A 64 11.84 10.46 -23.88
N ALA A 65 12.76 9.57 -24.22
CA ALA A 65 13.25 8.56 -23.31
C ALA A 65 14.69 8.20 -23.63
N ASN A 66 15.37 7.60 -22.63
CA ASN A 66 16.79 7.26 -22.69
C ASN A 66 17.71 8.45 -22.98
N LEU A 67 17.34 9.63 -22.47
CA LEU A 67 18.05 10.86 -22.75
C LEU A 67 19.40 10.93 -22.01
N ASP A 68 20.43 11.54 -22.60
CA ASP A 68 21.77 11.59 -21.98
C ASP A 68 21.74 12.45 -20.69
N PRO A 69 22.00 11.88 -19.50
CA PRO A 69 21.96 12.64 -18.25
C PRO A 69 23.03 13.73 -18.15
N ASP A 70 24.17 13.57 -18.84
CA ASP A 70 25.25 14.56 -18.92
C ASP A 70 24.93 15.69 -19.93
N GLY A 71 23.99 15.41 -20.83
CA GLY A 71 23.27 16.38 -21.65
C GLY A 71 23.27 16.09 -23.14
N GLU A 72 22.17 16.48 -23.80
CA GLU A 72 22.01 16.39 -25.26
C GLU A 72 21.07 17.47 -25.80
N THR A 73 20.97 17.59 -27.12
CA THR A 73 20.11 18.57 -27.79
C THR A 73 18.83 17.90 -28.30
N LEU A 74 17.67 18.40 -27.87
CA LEU A 74 16.36 17.97 -28.35
C LEU A 74 15.78 18.96 -29.34
N ARG A 75 15.26 18.44 -30.46
CA ARG A 75 14.43 19.23 -31.38
C ARG A 75 12.97 19.18 -30.92
N VAL A 76 12.36 20.34 -30.78
CA VAL A 76 10.99 20.51 -30.29
C VAL A 76 10.18 21.29 -31.32
N THR A 77 9.07 20.70 -31.75
CA THR A 77 8.16 21.31 -32.74
C THR A 77 6.77 21.49 -32.16
N GLY A 78 6.13 22.60 -32.50
CA GLY A 78 4.79 22.94 -32.05
C GLY A 78 3.86 23.33 -33.18
N SER A 79 2.55 23.06 -33.01
CA SER A 79 1.51 23.56 -33.92
C SER A 79 0.18 23.78 -33.21
N GLY A 80 -0.65 24.69 -33.75
CA GLY A 80 -1.99 24.97 -33.23
C GLY A 80 -2.04 25.93 -32.04
N TYR A 81 -0.94 26.64 -31.77
CA TYR A 81 -0.85 27.63 -30.69
C TYR A 81 -1.49 28.97 -31.08
N ASP A 82 -1.90 29.75 -30.08
CA ASP A 82 -2.34 31.13 -30.26
C ASP A 82 -1.11 32.04 -30.41
N ALA A 83 -0.78 32.39 -31.65
CA ALA A 83 0.38 33.20 -32.00
C ALA A 83 0.34 34.64 -31.47
N THR A 84 -0.77 35.08 -30.84
CA THR A 84 -0.85 36.39 -30.19
C THR A 84 -0.23 36.42 -28.80
N LYS A 85 0.06 35.26 -28.21
CA LYS A 85 0.75 35.16 -26.92
C LYS A 85 2.13 34.57 -27.09
N ALA A 86 3.05 34.99 -26.24
CA ALA A 86 4.40 34.47 -26.19
C ALA A 86 4.49 33.27 -25.24
N ILE A 87 5.38 32.33 -25.53
CA ILE A 87 5.59 31.11 -24.72
C ILE A 87 7.08 30.81 -24.52
N TYR A 88 7.42 30.08 -23.47
CA TYR A 88 8.69 29.37 -23.38
C TYR A 88 8.52 27.90 -23.72
N VAL A 89 9.53 27.33 -24.38
CA VAL A 89 9.77 25.90 -24.51
C VAL A 89 10.95 25.54 -23.62
N ALA A 90 10.76 24.63 -22.65
CA ALA A 90 11.81 24.26 -21.71
C ALA A 90 11.60 22.86 -21.12
N LEU A 91 12.66 22.28 -20.57
CA LEU A 91 12.59 21.10 -19.70
C LEU A 91 12.30 21.55 -18.27
N CYS A 92 11.22 21.06 -17.66
CA CYS A 92 10.85 21.44 -16.29
C CYS A 92 10.44 20.23 -15.46
N LYS A 93 10.58 20.35 -14.13
CA LYS A 93 9.93 19.43 -13.20
C LYS A 93 8.43 19.44 -13.47
N ASP A 94 7.87 18.26 -13.71
CA ASP A 94 6.45 18.09 -13.93
C ASP A 94 5.74 18.05 -12.58
N ASN A 95 4.91 19.07 -12.32
CA ASN A 95 4.14 19.17 -11.08
C ASN A 95 2.70 18.66 -11.26
N GLY A 96 2.35 18.08 -12.42
CA GLY A 96 1.03 17.56 -12.74
C GLY A 96 0.10 18.57 -13.42
N ASP A 97 -1.06 18.07 -13.86
CA ASP A 97 -2.06 18.80 -14.64
C ASP A 97 -2.55 20.07 -13.95
N GLY A 98 -2.59 21.18 -14.69
CA GLY A 98 -3.04 22.48 -14.19
C GLY A 98 -2.07 23.18 -13.24
N LYS A 99 -1.02 22.50 -12.77
CA LYS A 99 0.05 23.08 -11.94
C LYS A 99 1.18 23.62 -12.81
N ILE A 100 1.93 24.60 -12.30
CA ILE A 100 3.02 25.26 -13.05
C ILE A 100 4.20 24.28 -13.11
N PRO A 101 4.69 23.83 -14.27
CA PRO A 101 5.90 23.04 -14.37
C PRO A 101 7.09 23.92 -14.00
N THR A 102 7.65 23.69 -12.81
CA THR A 102 8.72 24.49 -12.22
C THR A 102 9.40 23.70 -11.08
N PRO A 103 10.70 23.85 -10.83
CA PRO A 103 11.68 24.65 -11.59
C PRO A 103 11.94 24.10 -12.99
N CYS A 104 12.35 24.97 -13.92
CA CYS A 104 12.84 24.55 -15.23
C CYS A 104 14.37 24.40 -15.21
N ILE A 105 14.85 23.29 -15.76
CA ILE A 105 16.27 22.99 -15.91
C ILE A 105 16.91 24.06 -16.80
N GLY A 106 18.03 24.63 -16.35
CA GLY A 106 18.74 25.70 -17.07
C GLY A 106 18.06 27.07 -17.09
N GLY A 107 16.91 27.26 -16.42
CA GLY A 107 16.24 28.56 -16.26
C GLY A 107 15.70 29.18 -17.56
N ALA A 108 15.20 30.42 -17.47
CA ALA A 108 14.86 31.21 -18.64
C ALA A 108 16.15 31.82 -19.22
N ASP A 109 16.41 31.64 -20.51
CA ASP A 109 17.51 32.36 -21.17
C ASP A 109 17.13 33.82 -21.38
N GLU A 110 17.56 34.69 -20.46
CA GLU A 110 17.29 36.13 -20.51
C GLU A 110 18.32 36.90 -21.36
N ASN A 111 19.39 36.23 -21.80
CA ASN A 111 20.53 36.88 -22.46
C ASN A 111 20.77 36.38 -23.89
N GLY A 112 20.05 35.37 -24.37
CA GLY A 112 20.14 34.85 -25.74
C GLY A 112 21.41 34.04 -25.98
N THR A 113 22.02 33.56 -24.89
CA THR A 113 23.30 32.84 -24.91
C THR A 113 23.18 31.41 -24.38
N GLY A 114 22.02 31.07 -23.81
CA GLY A 114 21.69 29.74 -23.32
C GLY A 114 20.80 29.01 -24.33
N ASN A 115 20.95 27.69 -24.37
CA ASN A 115 20.10 26.84 -25.23
C ASN A 115 19.12 26.00 -24.41
N SER A 116 19.07 26.16 -23.08
CA SER A 116 18.24 25.33 -22.18
C SER A 116 16.74 25.59 -22.28
N SER A 117 16.37 26.77 -22.79
CA SER A 117 14.99 27.14 -23.08
C SER A 117 14.94 28.04 -24.31
N GLN A 118 13.78 28.09 -24.96
CA GLN A 118 13.54 28.92 -26.14
C GLN A 118 12.29 29.77 -25.92
N TRP A 119 12.43 31.09 -26.13
CA TRP A 119 11.31 32.02 -26.05
C TRP A 119 10.71 32.23 -27.44
N ILE A 120 9.40 32.05 -27.56
CA ILE A 120 8.67 32.18 -28.82
C ILE A 120 7.69 33.34 -28.70
N VAL A 121 7.75 34.28 -29.65
CA VAL A 121 7.04 35.56 -29.57
C VAL A 121 6.22 35.87 -30.84
N PRO A 122 5.19 36.72 -30.75
CA PRO A 122 4.46 37.26 -31.90
C PRO A 122 5.35 37.96 -32.92
N GLU A 123 4.92 37.98 -34.18
CA GLU A 123 5.59 38.76 -35.24
C GLU A 123 5.60 40.26 -34.89
N GLY A 124 6.78 40.87 -34.91
CA GLY A 124 6.97 42.29 -34.57
C GLY A 124 7.24 42.58 -33.09
N ASP A 125 7.42 41.56 -32.24
CA ASP A 125 7.92 41.73 -30.88
C ASP A 125 9.36 42.30 -30.87
N GLU A 126 9.68 43.15 -29.89
CA GLU A 126 10.96 43.86 -29.83
C GLU A 126 12.17 42.94 -29.61
N TYR A 127 11.95 41.70 -29.12
CA TYR A 127 12.98 40.70 -28.86
C TYR A 127 13.13 39.66 -29.98
N ALA A 128 12.33 39.77 -31.05
CA ALA A 128 12.33 38.85 -32.18
C ALA A 128 13.65 38.87 -32.95
N GLY A 129 14.28 37.70 -33.13
CA GLY A 129 15.50 37.49 -33.91
C GLY A 129 16.80 37.61 -33.12
N ASP A 130 16.81 38.31 -31.98
CA ASP A 130 17.97 38.43 -31.10
C ASP A 130 17.89 37.48 -29.89
N LEU A 131 16.75 37.50 -29.16
CA LEU A 131 16.53 36.71 -27.93
C LEU A 131 15.40 35.68 -28.07
N ALA A 132 14.49 35.90 -29.03
CA ALA A 132 13.30 35.07 -29.20
C ALA A 132 13.07 34.67 -30.66
N VAL A 133 12.46 33.51 -30.85
CA VAL A 133 12.03 32.99 -32.14
C VAL A 133 10.62 33.46 -32.44
N THR A 134 10.36 33.91 -33.66
CA THR A 134 8.99 34.30 -34.06
C THR A 134 8.15 33.07 -34.37
N TRP A 135 6.87 33.12 -34.03
CA TRP A 135 5.89 32.13 -34.49
C TRP A 135 5.92 31.96 -36.01
N GLY A 136 5.87 30.71 -36.47
CA GLY A 136 5.54 30.34 -37.84
C GLY A 136 4.04 30.37 -38.11
N ALA A 137 3.67 30.20 -39.37
CA ALA A 137 2.29 30.30 -39.83
C ALA A 137 1.33 29.37 -39.08
N GLY A 138 0.24 29.92 -38.54
CA GLY A 138 -0.78 29.14 -37.81
C GLY A 138 -0.36 28.69 -36.41
N GLY A 139 0.55 29.43 -35.75
CA GLY A 139 1.00 29.13 -34.39
C GLY A 139 1.93 27.93 -34.33
N THR A 140 2.88 27.87 -35.26
CA THR A 140 3.86 26.78 -35.32
C THR A 140 5.23 27.24 -34.85
N PHE A 141 6.06 26.32 -34.35
CA PHE A 141 7.48 26.58 -34.12
C PHE A 141 8.31 25.31 -34.31
N ASP A 142 9.62 25.50 -34.47
CA ASP A 142 10.61 24.45 -34.62
C ASP A 142 11.93 24.97 -34.05
N VAL A 143 12.31 24.46 -32.88
CA VAL A 143 13.44 24.94 -32.09
C VAL A 143 14.26 23.79 -31.53
N GLU A 144 15.48 24.07 -31.10
CA GLU A 144 16.33 23.13 -30.37
C GLU A 144 16.54 23.62 -28.94
N ILE A 145 16.49 22.69 -27.97
CA ILE A 145 16.84 22.95 -26.58
C ILE A 145 17.91 21.97 -26.11
N ASP A 146 18.90 22.46 -25.38
CA ASP A 146 19.91 21.66 -24.71
C ASP A 146 19.36 21.22 -23.34
N ILE A 147 19.28 19.91 -23.13
CA ILE A 147 18.76 19.31 -21.89
C ILE A 147 19.89 18.68 -21.08
N LYS A 148 19.70 18.62 -19.77
CA LYS A 148 20.53 17.88 -18.81
C LYS A 148 19.63 17.32 -17.74
N ALA A 149 20.04 16.23 -17.09
CA ALA A 149 19.22 15.65 -16.04
C ALA A 149 19.20 16.49 -14.76
N LYS A 150 20.25 17.25 -14.46
CA LYS A 150 20.41 17.92 -13.15
C LYS A 150 20.81 19.37 -13.32
N ASP A 151 20.00 20.29 -12.79
CA ASP A 151 20.35 21.71 -12.69
C ASP A 151 19.38 22.44 -11.74
N ASN A 152 19.77 23.61 -11.21
CA ASN A 152 18.91 24.50 -10.40
C ASN A 152 18.16 23.81 -9.24
N GLY A 153 18.78 22.82 -8.59
CA GLY A 153 18.17 22.08 -7.48
C GLY A 153 17.11 21.06 -7.89
N VAL A 154 16.94 20.79 -9.18
CA VAL A 154 16.08 19.73 -9.72
C VAL A 154 16.96 18.63 -10.29
N ASP A 155 16.65 17.40 -9.91
CA ASP A 155 17.26 16.19 -10.47
C ASP A 155 16.18 15.39 -11.21
N CYS A 156 16.11 15.56 -12.52
CA CYS A 156 15.18 14.83 -13.38
C CYS A 156 15.44 13.33 -13.40
N THR A 157 16.57 12.81 -12.89
CA THR A 157 16.70 11.35 -12.68
C THR A 157 15.99 10.88 -11.41
N GLN A 158 15.45 11.79 -10.59
CA GLN A 158 14.79 11.50 -9.31
C GLN A 158 13.35 12.04 -9.24
N VAL A 159 12.97 12.95 -10.15
CA VAL A 159 11.62 13.50 -10.25
C VAL A 159 11.13 13.43 -11.69
N VAL A 160 9.82 13.39 -11.89
CA VAL A 160 9.24 13.45 -13.25
C VAL A 160 9.54 14.81 -13.86
N CYS A 161 10.09 14.81 -15.07
CA CYS A 161 10.33 16.00 -15.85
C CYS A 161 9.64 15.89 -17.21
N SER A 162 9.22 17.03 -17.73
CA SER A 162 8.54 17.16 -19.02
C SER A 162 9.17 18.28 -19.82
N VAL A 163 9.28 18.10 -21.14
CA VAL A 163 9.43 19.23 -22.05
C VAL A 163 8.06 19.89 -22.16
N VAL A 164 7.99 21.18 -21.86
CA VAL A 164 6.73 21.91 -21.77
C VAL A 164 6.74 23.17 -22.63
N THR A 165 5.56 23.55 -23.09
CA THR A 165 5.25 24.94 -23.43
C THR A 165 4.60 25.62 -22.24
N ARG A 166 4.93 26.88 -21.99
CA ARG A 166 4.31 27.72 -20.96
C ARG A 166 4.09 29.12 -21.49
N VAL A 167 2.98 29.78 -21.17
CA VAL A 167 2.86 31.22 -21.44
C VAL A 167 3.99 31.97 -20.72
N ASP A 168 4.56 32.96 -21.39
CA ASP A 168 5.75 33.66 -20.92
C ASP A 168 5.54 34.46 -19.62
N HIS A 169 6.63 35.06 -19.12
CA HIS A 169 6.63 35.78 -17.86
C HIS A 169 5.77 37.07 -17.87
N ARG A 170 5.21 37.48 -19.02
CA ARG A 170 4.31 38.65 -19.12
C ARG A 170 2.88 38.32 -18.70
N ASN A 171 2.54 37.04 -18.57
CA ASN A 171 1.25 36.58 -18.06
C ASN A 171 1.36 35.20 -17.38
N SER A 172 2.18 35.10 -16.34
CA SER A 172 2.54 33.83 -15.68
C SER A 172 1.37 33.04 -15.07
N GLY A 173 0.19 33.64 -14.92
CA GLY A 173 -1.04 32.98 -14.49
C GLY A 173 -1.87 32.38 -15.63
N ASP A 174 -1.56 32.68 -16.89
CA ASP A 174 -2.26 32.14 -18.06
C ASP A 174 -1.66 30.77 -18.45
N ARG A 175 -2.50 29.74 -18.43
CA ARG A 175 -2.12 28.34 -18.74
C ARG A 175 -2.74 27.84 -20.03
N SER A 176 -3.24 28.75 -20.87
CA SER A 176 -4.00 28.40 -22.07
C SER A 176 -3.18 27.70 -23.14
N GLN A 177 -1.85 27.82 -23.11
CA GLN A 177 -0.94 27.30 -24.12
C GLN A 177 0.03 26.24 -23.57
N ASP A 178 -0.30 25.68 -22.41
CA ASP A 178 0.56 24.73 -21.75
C ASP A 178 0.32 23.32 -22.29
N VAL A 179 1.38 22.74 -22.83
CA VAL A 179 1.43 21.38 -23.35
C VAL A 179 2.68 20.74 -22.78
N ARG A 180 2.59 19.47 -22.41
CA ARG A 180 3.71 18.73 -21.80
C ARG A 180 3.97 17.43 -22.55
N VAL A 181 5.25 17.08 -22.65
CA VAL A 181 5.71 15.77 -23.08
C VAL A 181 6.66 15.24 -22.01
N PRO A 182 6.26 14.22 -21.23
CA PRO A 182 7.12 13.58 -20.24
C PRO A 182 8.39 13.05 -20.89
N VAL A 183 9.53 13.25 -20.22
CA VAL A 183 10.83 12.79 -20.69
C VAL A 183 11.58 11.97 -19.63
N THR A 184 12.43 11.05 -20.09
CA THR A 184 13.19 10.14 -19.22
C THR A 184 14.67 10.13 -19.63
N PHE A 185 15.57 10.18 -18.66
CA PHE A 185 17.01 10.09 -18.87
C PHE A 185 17.51 8.64 -18.77
N GLU A 186 18.67 8.35 -19.37
CA GLU A 186 19.32 7.05 -19.26
C GLU A 186 19.58 6.71 -17.78
N GLY A 187 19.16 5.51 -17.37
CA GLY A 187 19.22 5.08 -15.97
C GLY A 187 18.08 5.56 -15.09
N GLN A 188 17.07 6.24 -15.66
CA GLN A 188 15.84 6.65 -14.99
C GLN A 188 14.72 5.64 -15.26
N ASP A 189 14.30 4.90 -14.22
CA ASP A 189 13.14 4.03 -14.27
C ASP A 189 11.88 4.86 -13.99
N THR A 190 11.01 5.05 -14.99
CA THR A 190 9.94 6.07 -14.94
C THR A 190 8.55 5.57 -14.67
N GLY A 191 8.37 4.29 -14.31
CA GLY A 191 7.07 3.81 -13.80
C GLY A 191 5.88 3.95 -14.77
N ASP A 192 6.08 4.44 -15.99
CA ASP A 192 5.14 4.34 -17.09
C ASP A 192 5.37 2.96 -17.72
N GLY A 193 4.51 2.01 -17.33
CA GLY A 193 4.55 0.65 -17.85
C GLY A 193 4.40 0.64 -19.36
N ASP A 194 5.47 0.26 -20.06
CA ASP A 194 5.37 -0.70 -21.16
C ASP A 194 6.68 -1.32 -21.64
N ASP A 195 7.82 -1.15 -20.96
CA ASP A 195 9.05 -1.87 -21.35
C ASP A 195 9.65 -2.59 -20.13
N GLY A 196 9.56 -3.92 -20.16
CA GLY A 196 10.07 -4.80 -19.12
C GLY A 196 11.60 -4.83 -19.01
N GLY A 197 12.19 -3.72 -18.59
CA GLY A 197 13.58 -3.63 -18.14
C GLY A 197 13.77 -4.28 -16.77
N ASP A 198 14.95 -4.86 -16.56
CA ASP A 198 15.33 -5.53 -15.31
C ASP A 198 15.31 -4.52 -14.15
N GLY A 199 14.23 -4.54 -13.37
CA GLY A 199 14.04 -3.69 -12.22
C GLY A 199 15.14 -3.89 -11.17
N VAL A 200 15.43 -2.81 -10.45
CA VAL A 200 16.35 -2.81 -9.31
C VAL A 200 15.97 -3.95 -8.35
N ASP A 201 16.95 -4.73 -7.89
CA ASP A 201 16.76 -5.83 -6.93
C ASP A 201 16.35 -5.30 -5.55
N VAL A 202 15.09 -4.87 -5.41
CA VAL A 202 14.47 -4.61 -4.12
C VAL A 202 14.08 -5.98 -3.52
N PRO A 203 14.45 -6.29 -2.26
CA PRO A 203 14.09 -7.57 -1.65
C PRO A 203 12.59 -7.85 -1.77
N ALA A 204 12.22 -9.11 -2.00
CA ALA A 204 10.83 -9.51 -2.16
C ALA A 204 9.98 -9.16 -0.91
N GLY A 205 8.79 -8.60 -1.10
CA GLY A 205 7.90 -8.22 -0.02
C GLY A 205 8.33 -6.97 0.77
N THR A 206 9.29 -6.18 0.25
CA THR A 206 9.69 -4.91 0.86
C THR A 206 8.52 -3.94 0.85
N VAL A 207 8.16 -3.42 2.02
CA VAL A 207 7.10 -2.43 2.19
C VAL A 207 7.69 -1.02 2.19
N SER A 208 7.01 -0.12 1.49
CA SER A 208 7.29 1.32 1.52
C SER A 208 5.97 2.10 1.52
N TYR A 209 6.03 3.37 1.93
CA TYR A 209 4.89 4.28 1.83
C TYR A 209 5.25 5.38 0.85
N VAL A 210 4.39 5.60 -0.14
CA VAL A 210 4.62 6.60 -1.20
C VAL A 210 3.51 7.62 -1.18
N LYS A 211 3.88 8.90 -1.38
CA LYS A 211 2.92 9.99 -1.51
C LYS A 211 2.00 9.73 -2.69
N SER A 212 0.70 9.60 -2.42
CA SER A 212 -0.31 9.43 -3.46
C SER A 212 -1.07 10.71 -3.74
N THR A 213 -1.27 11.55 -2.72
CA THR A 213 -1.90 12.86 -2.87
C THR A 213 -1.49 13.77 -1.71
N ALA A 214 -1.43 15.08 -1.96
CA ALA A 214 -1.49 16.08 -0.90
C ALA A 214 -2.86 16.74 -0.94
N PHE A 215 -3.57 16.66 0.18
CA PHE A 215 -4.73 17.49 0.41
C PHE A 215 -4.19 18.85 0.83
N THR A 216 -4.24 19.85 -0.04
CA THR A 216 -4.22 21.24 0.42
C THR A 216 -5.50 21.43 1.21
N ALA A 217 -5.43 21.17 2.50
CA ALA A 217 -6.56 21.37 3.35
C ALA A 217 -6.82 22.88 3.32
N ALA A 218 -8.05 23.31 3.09
CA ALA A 218 -8.45 24.70 3.37
C ALA A 218 -8.47 24.97 4.89
N ALA A 219 -7.61 24.28 5.65
CA ALA A 219 -7.70 24.03 7.08
C ALA A 219 -6.57 24.69 7.86
N GLY A 220 -5.95 25.75 7.34
CA GLY A 220 -4.95 26.49 8.10
C GLY A 220 -3.83 25.61 8.66
N GLU A 221 -3.36 25.93 9.85
CA GLU A 221 -2.34 25.16 10.57
C GLU A 221 -3.00 23.95 11.25
N VAL A 222 -2.90 22.77 10.62
CA VAL A 222 -3.48 21.51 11.14
C VAL A 222 -2.74 21.07 12.41
N LYS A 223 -3.47 20.94 13.51
CA LYS A 223 -2.93 20.61 14.84
C LYS A 223 -3.06 19.14 15.19
N ASP A 224 -4.10 18.48 14.71
CA ASP A 224 -4.37 17.09 15.08
C ASP A 224 -5.25 16.40 14.02
N LEU A 225 -5.05 15.10 13.82
CA LEU A 225 -5.73 14.27 12.85
C LEU A 225 -6.39 13.06 13.51
N LEU A 226 -7.59 12.72 13.07
CA LEU A 226 -8.24 11.49 13.44
C LEU A 226 -8.97 10.91 12.24
N LEU A 227 -8.63 9.68 11.84
CA LEU A 227 -9.45 8.91 10.91
C LEU A 227 -10.54 8.19 11.68
N HIS A 228 -11.79 8.50 11.39
CA HIS A 228 -12.91 7.98 12.14
C HIS A 228 -13.15 6.49 11.80
N PRO A 229 -13.17 5.58 12.79
CA PRO A 229 -13.22 4.14 12.53
C PRO A 229 -14.54 3.67 11.91
N GLU A 230 -15.68 4.29 12.27
CA GLU A 230 -16.99 3.91 11.73
C GLU A 230 -17.35 4.64 10.42
N SER A 231 -17.18 5.97 10.35
CA SER A 231 -17.56 6.74 9.16
C SER A 231 -16.50 6.81 8.06
N GLY A 232 -15.24 6.45 8.34
CA GLY A 232 -14.13 6.53 7.40
C GLY A 232 -13.71 7.96 7.03
N LYS A 233 -14.27 8.99 7.68
CA LYS A 233 -13.94 10.40 7.44
C LYS A 233 -12.65 10.77 8.16
N LEU A 234 -11.87 11.66 7.54
CA LEU A 234 -10.70 12.25 8.18
C LEU A 234 -11.10 13.55 8.86
N TYR A 235 -10.98 13.60 10.18
CA TYR A 235 -11.16 14.80 10.98
C TYR A 235 -9.81 15.49 11.19
N ALA A 236 -9.78 16.80 10.94
CA ALA A 236 -8.59 17.63 11.15
C ALA A 236 -8.95 18.85 12.01
N GLY A 237 -8.28 18.98 13.15
CA GLY A 237 -8.34 20.20 13.97
C GLY A 237 -7.36 21.24 13.45
N SER A 238 -7.77 22.51 13.40
CA SER A 238 -6.99 23.57 12.76
C SER A 238 -6.94 24.89 13.53
N GLU A 239 -5.89 25.67 13.26
CA GLU A 239 -5.71 27.07 13.62
C GLU A 239 -5.47 27.97 12.38
N ASP A 240 -5.57 29.29 12.54
CA ASP A 240 -5.25 30.24 11.45
C ASP A 240 -3.74 30.35 11.27
N PHE A 241 -3.27 30.52 10.03
CA PHE A 241 -1.92 31.02 9.80
C PHE A 241 -1.80 32.49 10.23
N VAL A 242 -0.66 32.85 10.83
CA VAL A 242 -0.39 34.23 11.26
C VAL A 242 -0.41 35.22 10.08
N ASP A 243 -0.13 34.76 8.86
CA ASP A 243 0.01 35.60 7.66
C ASP A 243 -1.23 35.63 6.74
N THR A 244 -2.28 34.84 6.99
CA THR A 244 -3.50 34.78 6.13
C THR A 244 -4.66 35.64 6.62
N GLY A 245 -4.39 36.64 7.48
CA GLY A 245 -5.27 37.34 8.44
C GLY A 245 -6.70 37.79 8.06
N ASP A 246 -7.15 37.56 6.82
CA ASP A 246 -8.52 37.77 6.34
C ASP A 246 -9.36 36.47 6.23
N VAL A 247 -8.78 35.27 6.31
CA VAL A 247 -9.51 33.98 6.24
C VAL A 247 -9.52 33.29 7.60
N ASN A 248 -10.69 32.93 8.12
CA ASN A 248 -10.80 32.11 9.34
C ASN A 248 -10.76 30.63 8.97
N GLU A 249 -9.61 30.03 9.19
CA GLU A 249 -9.25 28.64 8.93
C GLU A 249 -9.38 27.79 10.20
N ARG A 250 -9.39 28.42 11.38
CA ARG A 250 -9.70 27.79 12.67
C ARG A 250 -10.95 26.92 12.64
N GLY A 251 -10.87 25.75 13.26
CA GLY A 251 -12.02 24.94 13.57
C GLY A 251 -11.75 23.45 13.47
N LEU A 252 -12.82 22.69 13.22
CA LEU A 252 -12.77 21.28 12.89
C LEU A 252 -13.18 21.10 11.43
N HIS A 253 -12.38 20.37 10.67
CA HIS A 253 -12.69 19.96 9.31
C HIS A 253 -13.06 18.49 9.29
N ALA A 254 -14.20 18.16 8.68
CA ALA A 254 -14.52 16.80 8.26
C ALA A 254 -14.18 16.68 6.77
N LEU A 255 -13.28 15.76 6.42
CA LEU A 255 -12.75 15.58 5.08
C LEU A 255 -13.11 14.17 4.58
N ASP A 256 -13.34 14.08 3.27
CA ASP A 256 -13.29 12.79 2.56
C ASP A 256 -11.85 12.28 2.61
N ALA A 257 -11.63 11.12 3.22
CA ALA A 257 -10.29 10.58 3.44
C ALA A 257 -9.63 10.07 2.14
N THR A 258 -10.39 9.84 1.07
CA THR A 258 -9.86 9.40 -0.22
C THR A 258 -9.44 10.59 -1.06
N THR A 259 -10.30 11.62 -1.16
CA THR A 259 -10.07 12.75 -2.07
C THR A 259 -9.55 14.01 -1.37
N GLY A 260 -9.58 14.07 -0.04
CA GLY A 260 -9.23 15.25 0.75
C GLY A 260 -10.24 16.38 0.68
N ARG A 261 -11.42 16.12 0.10
CA ARG A 261 -12.43 17.15 -0.11
C ARG A 261 -13.03 17.52 1.24
N THR A 262 -13.08 18.81 1.55
CA THR A 262 -13.82 19.31 2.71
C THR A 262 -15.31 19.01 2.55
N LEU A 263 -15.84 18.22 3.49
CA LEU A 263 -17.28 17.93 3.61
C LEU A 263 -17.94 19.01 4.46
N THR A 264 -17.37 19.28 5.64
CA THR A 264 -17.83 20.30 6.58
C THR A 264 -16.66 21.01 7.25
N HIS A 265 -16.82 22.31 7.51
CA HIS A 265 -15.89 23.13 8.30
C HIS A 265 -16.64 23.78 9.46
N ILE A 266 -16.45 23.26 10.67
CA ILE A 266 -17.06 23.76 11.90
C ILE A 266 -16.11 24.76 12.57
N THR A 267 -16.39 26.04 12.38
CA THR A 267 -15.55 27.14 12.87
C THR A 267 -15.94 27.61 14.28
N GLN A 268 -17.20 27.43 14.67
CA GLN A 268 -17.75 28.05 15.87
C GLN A 268 -17.91 27.07 17.03
N ALA A 269 -17.43 27.46 18.22
CA ALA A 269 -17.63 26.74 19.48
C ALA A 269 -17.90 27.71 20.64
N PRO A 270 -18.60 27.27 21.71
CA PRO A 270 -18.98 28.13 22.83
C PRO A 270 -17.78 28.52 23.71
N GLY A 271 -17.65 29.81 24.05
CA GLY A 271 -16.68 30.28 25.03
C GLY A 271 -17.17 30.17 26.50
N ALA A 272 -16.42 30.76 27.43
CA ALA A 272 -16.73 30.74 28.87
C ALA A 272 -18.14 31.27 29.24
N GLY A 273 -18.69 32.18 28.45
CA GLY A 273 -20.05 32.72 28.63
C GLY A 273 -21.14 32.00 27.81
N GLY A 274 -20.81 30.89 27.15
CA GLY A 274 -21.70 30.19 26.22
C GLY A 274 -21.84 30.83 24.84
N THR A 275 -21.32 32.06 24.65
CA THR A 275 -21.33 32.73 23.35
C THR A 275 -20.49 31.97 22.32
N LEU A 276 -21.09 31.65 21.18
CA LEU A 276 -20.41 31.08 20.03
C LEU A 276 -19.42 32.09 19.43
N GLY A 277 -18.26 31.60 19.04
CA GLY A 277 -17.29 32.37 18.28
C GLY A 277 -16.29 31.44 17.60
N PRO A 278 -15.44 31.98 16.70
CA PRO A 278 -14.40 31.18 16.06
C PRO A 278 -13.41 30.65 17.10
N ARG A 279 -13.12 29.35 17.02
CA ARG A 279 -12.17 28.64 17.91
C ARG A 279 -11.36 27.65 17.08
N ASN A 280 -10.07 27.57 17.33
CA ASN A 280 -9.24 26.47 16.84
C ASN A 280 -9.56 25.18 17.57
N VAL A 281 -9.26 24.06 16.94
CA VAL A 281 -9.29 22.74 17.57
C VAL A 281 -7.86 22.27 17.73
N ALA A 282 -7.44 22.07 18.98
CA ALA A 282 -6.04 21.83 19.32
C ALA A 282 -5.71 20.34 19.43
N MET A 283 -6.67 19.52 19.90
CA MET A 283 -6.51 18.07 20.06
C MET A 283 -7.87 17.39 19.87
N ILE A 284 -7.90 16.25 19.19
CA ILE A 284 -9.07 15.39 19.02
C ILE A 284 -8.93 14.26 20.04
N ALA A 285 -9.87 14.20 20.99
CA ALA A 285 -9.79 13.27 22.11
C ALA A 285 -10.22 11.85 21.72
N ALA A 286 -11.30 11.72 20.95
CA ALA A 286 -11.89 10.42 20.61
C ALA A 286 -12.93 10.52 19.48
N PRO A 287 -13.16 9.45 18.72
CA PRO A 287 -14.33 9.34 17.84
C PRO A 287 -15.62 9.19 18.65
N LEU A 288 -16.73 9.62 18.08
CA LEU A 288 -18.08 9.37 18.57
C LEU A 288 -18.70 8.17 17.83
N ALA A 289 -19.67 7.49 18.45
CA ALA A 289 -20.36 6.39 17.77
C ALA A 289 -21.07 6.88 16.50
N GLY A 290 -20.96 6.12 15.41
CA GLY A 290 -21.46 6.43 14.08
C GLY A 290 -20.61 7.46 13.34
N ASP A 291 -20.55 8.69 13.83
CA ASP A 291 -19.78 9.79 13.22
C ASP A 291 -19.52 10.92 14.22
N GLY A 292 -18.45 11.69 13.97
CA GLY A 292 -18.05 12.85 14.76
C GLY A 292 -16.96 12.58 15.77
N VAL A 293 -16.55 13.64 16.46
CA VAL A 293 -15.42 13.58 17.39
C VAL A 293 -15.68 14.43 18.63
N VAL A 294 -15.05 14.02 19.72
CA VAL A 294 -14.83 14.84 20.92
C VAL A 294 -13.47 15.50 20.76
N PHE A 295 -13.36 16.79 21.06
CA PHE A 295 -12.12 17.53 20.89
C PHE A 295 -11.93 18.63 21.94
N HIS A 296 -10.69 19.01 22.14
CA HIS A 296 -10.28 20.18 22.90
C HIS A 296 -10.21 21.39 21.96
N TYR A 297 -10.83 22.50 22.37
CA TYR A 297 -10.50 23.83 21.84
C TYR A 297 -9.91 24.71 22.95
N PRO A 298 -8.92 25.58 22.66
CA PRO A 298 -7.97 26.06 23.65
C PRO A 298 -8.49 26.63 24.96
N LEU A 299 -7.56 26.67 25.90
CA LEU A 299 -7.78 26.99 27.30
C LEU A 299 -8.55 25.87 28.00
N ARG A 300 -9.89 25.88 27.94
CA ARG A 300 -10.72 25.03 28.80
C ARG A 300 -11.95 24.47 28.08
N GLY A 301 -11.95 24.53 26.76
CA GLY A 301 -13.06 24.08 25.93
C GLY A 301 -13.01 22.59 25.67
N ILE A 302 -14.12 21.90 25.88
CA ILE A 302 -14.36 20.54 25.37
C ILE A 302 -15.56 20.63 24.44
N GLY A 303 -15.38 20.17 23.21
CA GLY A 303 -16.38 20.24 22.15
C GLY A 303 -16.69 18.88 21.56
N THR A 304 -17.85 18.80 20.91
CA THR A 304 -18.24 17.69 20.04
C THR A 304 -18.82 18.25 18.77
N ALA A 305 -18.45 17.66 17.65
CA ALA A 305 -19.05 17.96 16.36
C ALA A 305 -18.92 16.77 15.41
N LYS A 306 -19.82 16.70 14.44
CA LYS A 306 -19.77 15.75 13.33
C LYS A 306 -19.96 16.48 12.00
N ASP A 307 -19.81 15.73 10.92
CA ASP A 307 -20.08 16.25 9.59
C ASP A 307 -21.55 16.71 9.46
N GLY A 308 -21.75 17.88 8.84
CA GLY A 308 -23.05 18.53 8.71
C GLY A 308 -23.46 19.45 9.86
N ASP A 309 -22.74 19.46 10.99
CA ASP A 309 -23.03 20.38 12.09
C ASP A 309 -22.66 21.83 11.71
N ALA A 310 -23.53 22.77 12.05
CA ALA A 310 -23.31 24.19 11.78
C ALA A 310 -22.34 24.86 12.78
N PHE A 311 -22.29 24.33 14.01
CA PHE A 311 -21.43 24.78 15.10
C PHE A 311 -21.20 23.62 16.05
N ALA A 312 -20.07 23.63 16.77
CA ALA A 312 -19.77 22.62 17.77
C ALA A 312 -20.69 22.78 18.99
N ALA A 313 -21.18 21.68 19.52
CA ALA A 313 -21.64 21.63 20.89
C ALA A 313 -20.40 21.63 21.81
N GLY A 314 -20.47 22.26 22.98
CA GLY A 314 -19.32 22.28 23.86
C GLY A 314 -19.57 22.95 25.20
N VAL A 315 -18.62 22.75 26.10
CA VAL A 315 -18.63 23.23 27.48
C VAL A 315 -17.29 23.87 27.82
N TRP A 316 -17.34 24.84 28.73
CA TRP A 316 -16.15 25.51 29.23
C TRP A 316 -15.86 25.05 30.66
N LEU A 317 -14.78 24.29 30.83
CA LEU A 317 -14.43 23.68 32.10
C LEU A 317 -13.98 24.72 33.13
N THR A 318 -14.18 24.39 34.41
CA THR A 318 -13.61 25.15 35.53
C THR A 318 -12.16 24.73 35.77
N GLY A 319 -11.38 25.56 36.49
CA GLY A 319 -9.98 25.24 36.81
C GLY A 319 -8.96 25.81 35.81
N ASN A 320 -7.81 25.15 35.72
CA ASN A 320 -6.65 25.53 34.90
C ASN A 320 -6.86 25.22 33.41
N THR A 321 -5.94 25.68 32.57
CA THR A 321 -5.86 25.28 31.16
C THR A 321 -5.75 23.76 31.04
N VAL A 322 -6.50 23.19 30.11
CA VAL A 322 -6.41 21.79 29.72
C VAL A 322 -5.09 21.59 28.97
N THR A 323 -4.39 20.51 29.28
CA THR A 323 -3.07 20.18 28.70
C THR A 323 -3.07 18.85 27.96
N GLY A 324 -4.08 18.02 28.18
CA GLY A 324 -4.27 16.74 27.51
C GLY A 324 -5.71 16.27 27.66
N VAL A 325 -6.21 15.58 26.65
CA VAL A 325 -7.55 15.00 26.60
C VAL A 325 -7.47 13.60 26.00
N GLY A 326 -8.38 12.73 26.40
CA GLY A 326 -8.53 11.41 25.80
C GLY A 326 -9.88 10.79 26.17
N PRO A 327 -10.26 9.65 25.57
CA PRO A 327 -11.53 8.99 25.85
C PRO A 327 -11.71 8.73 27.35
N GLY A 328 -12.95 8.89 27.83
CA GLY A 328 -13.32 8.46 29.18
C GLY A 328 -13.64 6.97 29.24
N THR A 329 -13.95 6.47 30.44
CA THR A 329 -14.41 5.09 30.66
C THR A 329 -15.80 4.82 30.10
N LYS A 330 -16.52 5.88 29.70
CA LYS A 330 -17.83 5.84 29.04
C LYS A 330 -17.80 6.73 27.81
N ALA A 331 -18.58 6.38 26.79
CA ALA A 331 -18.74 7.19 25.57
C ALA A 331 -19.25 8.62 25.84
N SER A 332 -19.93 8.86 26.97
CA SER A 332 -20.41 10.20 27.36
C SER A 332 -19.38 11.00 28.18
N THR A 333 -18.17 10.49 28.37
CA THR A 333 -17.16 11.07 29.25
C THR A 333 -15.81 11.22 28.55
N VAL A 334 -15.01 12.16 29.03
CA VAL A 334 -13.65 12.44 28.55
C VAL A 334 -12.71 12.53 29.76
N LEU A 335 -11.50 12.00 29.64
CA LEU A 335 -10.42 12.25 30.59
C LEU A 335 -9.74 13.57 30.23
N VAL A 336 -9.56 14.43 31.23
CA VAL A 336 -9.03 15.78 31.06
C VAL A 336 -7.89 16.01 32.04
N ALA A 337 -6.71 16.33 31.52
CA ALA A 337 -5.59 16.83 32.29
C ALA A 337 -5.61 18.37 32.32
N GLN A 338 -5.53 18.97 33.50
CA GLN A 338 -5.47 20.42 33.71
C GLN A 338 -4.25 20.78 34.58
N GLY A 339 -3.05 20.68 33.99
CA GLY A 339 -1.81 20.62 34.74
C GLY A 339 -1.80 19.37 35.63
N ALA A 340 -1.45 19.52 36.91
CA ALA A 340 -1.34 18.38 37.83
C ALA A 340 -2.67 17.67 38.18
N ARG A 341 -3.81 18.04 37.59
CA ARG A 341 -5.11 17.43 37.91
C ARG A 341 -5.62 16.64 36.71
N LEU A 342 -5.81 15.33 36.88
CA LEU A 342 -6.54 14.47 35.95
C LEU A 342 -7.97 14.27 36.46
N SER A 343 -8.97 14.51 35.62
CA SER A 343 -10.39 14.31 35.97
C SER A 343 -11.13 13.60 34.85
N GLU A 344 -12.11 12.77 35.19
CA GLU A 344 -13.10 12.31 34.21
C GLU A 344 -14.32 13.23 34.24
N VAL A 345 -14.68 13.74 33.06
CA VAL A 345 -15.66 14.81 32.90
C VAL A 345 -16.78 14.33 31.97
N ASP A 346 -18.02 14.61 32.35
CA ASP A 346 -19.17 14.40 31.45
C ASP A 346 -19.14 15.44 30.32
N ILE A 347 -19.17 14.96 29.08
CA ILE A 347 -18.96 15.80 27.88
C ILE A 347 -20.08 16.85 27.74
N ALA A 348 -21.32 16.49 28.09
CA ALA A 348 -22.48 17.35 27.91
C ALA A 348 -22.56 18.47 28.95
N THR A 349 -22.15 18.20 30.19
CA THR A 349 -22.27 19.13 31.32
C THR A 349 -20.97 19.84 31.68
N GLY A 350 -19.81 19.28 31.30
CA GLY A 350 -18.49 19.77 31.72
C GLY A 350 -18.22 19.58 33.22
N VAL A 351 -19.04 18.77 33.91
CA VAL A 351 -18.90 18.49 35.33
C VAL A 351 -18.02 17.25 35.52
N ALA A 352 -17.00 17.38 36.37
CA ALA A 352 -16.21 16.23 36.79
C ALA A 352 -17.08 15.26 37.57
N LEU A 353 -17.01 13.97 37.25
CA LEU A 353 -17.77 12.94 37.96
C LEU A 353 -17.27 12.81 39.41
N ASP A 354 -18.20 12.58 40.35
CA ASP A 354 -17.89 12.49 41.78
C ASP A 354 -16.80 11.45 42.07
N ASN A 355 -15.79 11.83 42.85
CA ASN A 355 -14.61 11.01 43.19
C ASN A 355 -13.76 10.54 41.99
N ARG A 356 -13.93 11.11 40.80
CA ARG A 356 -13.14 10.80 39.60
C ARG A 356 -12.13 11.91 39.31
N THR A 357 -11.26 12.18 40.29
CA THR A 357 -10.15 13.13 40.19
C THR A 357 -8.89 12.56 40.82
N LEU A 358 -7.74 12.77 40.17
CA LEU A 358 -6.41 12.36 40.64
C LEU A 358 -5.41 13.51 40.47
N THR A 359 -4.53 13.71 41.46
CA THR A 359 -3.41 14.66 41.35
C THR A 359 -2.16 13.93 40.87
N LEU A 360 -1.57 14.42 39.77
CA LEU A 360 -0.38 13.93 39.11
C LEU A 360 0.64 15.07 38.99
N ASP A 361 1.46 15.29 40.02
CA ASP A 361 2.40 16.41 40.03
C ASP A 361 3.35 16.36 38.82
N GLY A 362 3.35 17.45 38.04
CA GLY A 362 4.13 17.58 36.80
C GLY A 362 3.54 16.90 35.57
N GLY A 363 2.38 16.23 35.65
CA GLY A 363 1.71 15.64 34.48
C GLY A 363 1.07 16.71 33.60
N SER A 364 1.22 16.58 32.28
CA SER A 364 0.61 17.47 31.29
C SER A 364 0.20 16.76 30.00
N VAL A 365 1.03 15.84 29.49
CA VAL A 365 0.74 14.98 28.33
C VAL A 365 -0.04 13.75 28.80
N LEU A 366 -1.00 13.30 27.99
CA LEU A 366 -1.93 12.23 28.32
C LEU A 366 -2.16 11.33 27.10
N GLY A 367 -1.99 10.02 27.27
CA GLY A 367 -2.47 8.98 26.34
C GLY A 367 -3.44 8.07 27.06
N VAL A 368 -4.50 7.60 26.37
CA VAL A 368 -5.52 6.75 26.99
C VAL A 368 -5.67 5.43 26.24
N ASP A 369 -5.34 4.36 26.95
CA ASP A 369 -5.51 2.97 26.53
C ASP A 369 -6.88 2.45 26.98
N THR A 370 -7.88 2.65 26.13
CA THR A 370 -9.24 2.17 26.42
C THR A 370 -9.31 0.65 26.43
N ALA A 371 -8.54 -0.03 25.57
CA ALA A 371 -8.51 -1.48 25.45
C ALA A 371 -8.07 -2.17 26.73
N HIS A 372 -7.11 -1.59 27.47
CA HIS A 372 -6.60 -2.15 28.72
C HIS A 372 -7.01 -1.37 29.97
N GLY A 373 -7.96 -0.44 29.84
CA GLY A 373 -8.48 0.35 30.97
C GLY A 373 -7.39 1.15 31.69
N ALA A 374 -6.49 1.77 30.93
CA ALA A 374 -5.36 2.52 31.46
C ALA A 374 -5.20 3.89 30.77
N ALA A 375 -4.54 4.80 31.45
CA ALA A 375 -4.08 6.06 30.90
C ALA A 375 -2.63 6.26 31.33
N TRP A 376 -1.86 6.93 30.49
CA TRP A 376 -0.47 7.25 30.75
C TRP A 376 -0.31 8.76 30.76
N SER A 377 0.42 9.26 31.75
CA SER A 377 0.66 10.70 31.87
C SER A 377 2.12 11.00 32.18
N ALA A 378 2.64 12.02 31.51
CA ALA A 378 3.99 12.53 31.68
C ALA A 378 4.00 14.06 31.69
N GLY A 379 5.06 14.66 32.21
CA GLY A 379 5.30 16.09 32.04
C GLY A 379 5.85 16.41 30.66
N SER A 380 5.54 17.60 30.14
CA SER A 380 5.98 18.07 28.82
C SER A 380 7.49 18.26 28.72
N THR A 381 8.19 18.31 29.84
CA THR A 381 9.67 18.39 29.93
C THR A 381 10.28 17.12 30.54
N GLY A 382 9.57 15.99 30.48
CA GLY A 382 9.98 14.73 31.07
C GLY A 382 9.63 14.59 32.55
N GLY A 383 10.50 13.93 33.33
CA GLY A 383 10.26 13.59 34.73
C GLY A 383 9.46 12.30 34.87
N GLN A 384 8.45 12.24 35.73
CA GLN A 384 7.79 10.97 36.02
C GLN A 384 6.69 10.63 35.00
N LEU A 385 6.87 9.51 34.29
CA LEU A 385 5.82 8.80 33.55
C LEU A 385 4.99 7.99 34.54
N ARG A 386 3.66 8.05 34.41
CA ARG A 386 2.71 7.39 35.32
C ARG A 386 1.67 6.63 34.54
N ARG A 387 1.51 5.35 34.84
CA ARG A 387 0.34 4.57 34.44
C ARG A 387 -0.75 4.75 35.47
N VAL A 388 -1.96 5.04 35.01
CA VAL A 388 -3.17 5.24 35.81
C VAL A 388 -4.20 4.22 35.37
N GLY A 389 -4.76 3.43 36.30
CA GLY A 389 -5.92 2.60 35.98
C GLY A 389 -7.15 3.48 35.81
N THR A 390 -7.78 3.50 34.64
CA THR A 390 -8.89 4.44 34.37
C THR A 390 -10.15 4.08 35.15
N GLY A 391 -10.37 2.81 35.49
CA GLY A 391 -11.49 2.38 36.34
C GLY A 391 -11.39 2.84 37.80
N SER A 392 -10.21 2.74 38.41
CA SER A 392 -9.96 3.16 39.81
C SER A 392 -9.51 4.61 39.95
N LEU A 393 -9.00 5.20 38.86
CA LEU A 393 -8.31 6.49 38.83
C LEU A 393 -7.13 6.58 39.82
N THR A 394 -6.32 5.52 39.88
CA THR A 394 -5.14 5.43 40.75
C THR A 394 -3.88 5.14 39.94
N VAL A 395 -2.74 5.69 40.38
CA VAL A 395 -1.43 5.35 39.80
C VAL A 395 -1.12 3.88 40.07
N THR A 396 -0.85 3.11 39.02
CA THR A 396 -0.52 1.67 39.11
C THR A 396 0.95 1.38 38.87
N ALA A 397 1.66 2.23 38.12
CA ALA A 397 3.08 2.10 37.84
C ALA A 397 3.71 3.46 37.52
N THR A 398 5.02 3.58 37.71
CA THR A 398 5.77 4.82 37.43
C THR A 398 7.16 4.53 36.86
N ALA A 399 7.62 5.36 35.93
CA ALA A 399 8.98 5.37 35.41
C ALA A 399 9.55 6.80 35.38
N GLU A 400 10.87 6.91 35.33
CA GLU A 400 11.54 8.19 35.09
C GLU A 400 11.83 8.36 33.59
N LEU A 401 11.43 9.52 33.05
CA LEU A 401 11.77 10.00 31.73
C LEU A 401 12.94 10.99 31.82
N PRO A 402 13.85 11.01 30.83
CA PRO A 402 14.88 12.04 30.73
C PRO A 402 14.27 13.44 30.71
N ALA A 403 15.06 14.43 31.13
CA ALA A 403 14.70 15.83 30.96
C ALA A 403 14.81 16.24 29.48
N ALA A 404 13.76 15.99 28.72
CA ALA A 404 13.60 16.32 27.31
C ALA A 404 12.14 16.69 27.05
N SER A 405 11.86 17.37 25.94
CA SER A 405 10.48 17.61 25.50
C SER A 405 9.77 16.26 25.35
N VAL A 406 8.51 16.17 25.79
CA VAL A 406 7.64 15.01 25.55
C VAL A 406 6.54 15.49 24.61
N ALA A 407 6.53 14.96 23.39
CA ALA A 407 5.56 15.34 22.37
C ALA A 407 4.27 14.56 22.55
N PHE A 408 4.38 13.23 22.66
CA PHE A 408 3.24 12.34 22.83
C PHE A 408 3.51 11.25 23.87
N VAL A 409 2.42 10.71 24.40
CA VAL A 409 2.36 9.46 25.12
C VAL A 409 1.15 8.74 24.55
N GLU A 410 1.35 7.61 23.88
CA GLU A 410 0.26 6.83 23.29
C GLU A 410 0.45 5.35 23.61
N ALA A 411 -0.62 4.60 23.78
CA ALA A 411 -0.53 3.18 24.07
C ALA A 411 -0.86 2.37 22.82
N ASP A 412 -0.03 1.36 22.55
CA ASP A 412 -0.37 0.38 21.53
C ASP A 412 -1.65 -0.38 21.95
N PRO A 413 -2.75 -0.28 21.19
CA PRO A 413 -4.03 -0.90 21.55
C PRO A 413 -3.97 -2.43 21.61
N THR A 414 -2.98 -3.07 20.98
CA THR A 414 -2.83 -4.52 20.97
C THR A 414 -2.02 -5.01 22.17
N THR A 415 -0.90 -4.36 22.49
CA THR A 415 0.00 -4.82 23.56
C THR A 415 -0.20 -4.11 24.91
N GLY A 416 -0.82 -2.93 24.90
CA GLY A 416 -0.95 -2.04 26.07
C GLY A 416 0.37 -1.39 26.50
N ASN A 417 1.42 -1.51 25.70
CA ASN A 417 2.71 -0.87 25.92
C ASN A 417 2.60 0.64 25.61
N ALA A 418 3.14 1.49 26.47
CA ALA A 418 3.19 2.93 26.25
C ALA A 418 4.41 3.32 25.40
N TRP A 419 4.16 4.00 24.29
CA TRP A 419 5.14 4.63 23.42
C TRP A 419 5.20 6.12 23.75
N VAL A 420 6.37 6.59 24.14
CA VAL A 420 6.61 7.96 24.59
C VAL A 420 7.60 8.63 23.66
N GLY A 421 7.13 9.57 22.84
CA GLY A 421 7.97 10.43 22.01
C GLY A 421 8.62 11.52 22.87
N SER A 422 9.95 11.49 22.98
CA SER A 422 10.71 12.45 23.76
C SER A 422 12.04 12.82 23.10
N GLY A 423 12.16 14.09 22.71
CA GLY A 423 13.23 14.56 21.82
C GLY A 423 13.30 13.70 20.54
N ASN A 424 14.50 13.31 20.15
CA ASN A 424 14.74 12.45 18.98
C ASN A 424 14.59 10.95 19.28
N SER A 425 13.77 10.57 20.25
CA SER A 425 13.61 9.17 20.64
C SER A 425 12.17 8.81 20.96
N VAL A 426 11.79 7.57 20.68
CA VAL A 426 10.57 6.95 21.19
C VAL A 426 10.95 5.87 22.19
N ARG A 427 10.39 5.95 23.41
CA ARG A 427 10.64 5.02 24.50
C ARG A 427 9.40 4.19 24.78
N VAL A 428 9.55 2.86 24.72
CA VAL A 428 8.46 1.90 24.90
C VAL A 428 8.52 1.30 26.29
N TYR A 429 7.42 1.38 27.03
CA TYR A 429 7.28 0.85 28.39
C TYR A 429 6.17 -0.20 28.47
N ASP A 430 6.38 -1.27 29.23
CA ASP A 430 5.32 -2.23 29.53
C ASP A 430 4.30 -1.69 30.55
N LYS A 431 3.26 -2.46 30.82
CA LYS A 431 2.22 -2.16 31.81
C LYS A 431 2.73 -1.91 33.24
N ASP A 432 3.94 -2.39 33.57
CA ASP A 432 4.57 -2.20 34.88
C ASP A 432 5.57 -1.02 34.86
N ALA A 433 5.52 -0.21 33.80
CA ALA A 433 6.40 0.92 33.53
C ALA A 433 7.89 0.54 33.43
N ARG A 434 8.20 -0.68 32.99
CA ARG A 434 9.57 -1.08 32.67
C ARG A 434 9.88 -0.69 31.22
N LEU A 435 11.01 -0.02 31.02
CA LEU A 435 11.51 0.30 29.68
C LEU A 435 11.85 -0.99 28.93
N LEU A 436 11.21 -1.20 27.78
CA LEU A 436 11.43 -2.31 26.86
C LEU A 436 12.41 -1.92 25.76
N LYS A 437 12.23 -0.73 25.17
CA LYS A 437 12.99 -0.28 24.01
C LYS A 437 13.13 1.23 23.98
N THR A 438 14.27 1.71 23.50
CA THR A 438 14.43 3.05 22.96
C THR A 438 14.66 2.92 21.45
N ILE A 439 13.90 3.66 20.67
CA ILE A 439 14.04 3.83 19.23
C ILE A 439 14.54 5.25 19.03
N ASP A 440 15.74 5.40 18.49
CA ASP A 440 16.31 6.71 18.19
C ASP A 440 16.00 7.05 16.73
N GLY A 441 15.49 8.25 16.49
CA GLY A 441 15.20 8.78 15.17
C GLY A 441 16.18 9.88 14.76
N PRO A 442 16.20 10.26 13.47
CA PRO A 442 17.01 11.38 13.00
C PRO A 442 16.52 12.72 13.57
N ASP A 443 15.20 12.88 13.72
CA ASP A 443 14.54 14.12 14.09
C ASP A 443 13.67 13.96 15.34
N GLU A 444 12.96 15.01 15.75
CA GLU A 444 12.11 14.96 16.95
C GLU A 444 10.89 14.08 16.70
N ALA A 445 10.57 13.18 17.63
CA ALA A 445 9.35 12.39 17.56
C ALA A 445 8.15 13.31 17.82
N ALA A 446 7.36 13.61 16.80
CA ALA A 446 6.25 14.57 16.89
C ALA A 446 4.91 13.91 17.25
N ASP A 447 4.57 12.81 16.58
CA ASP A 447 3.31 12.11 16.80
C ASP A 447 3.43 10.63 16.40
N ILE A 448 2.45 9.83 16.84
CA ILE A 448 2.37 8.40 16.55
C ILE A 448 0.93 7.94 16.34
N ALA A 449 0.74 6.99 15.41
CA ALA A 449 -0.51 6.25 15.27
C ALA A 449 -0.25 4.74 15.19
N PHE A 450 -1.25 3.94 15.56
CA PHE A 450 -1.18 2.49 15.53
C PHE A 450 -2.21 1.91 14.57
N ASP A 451 -1.82 0.84 13.88
CA ASP A 451 -2.75 -0.07 13.21
C ASP A 451 -2.75 -1.41 13.94
N ALA A 452 -3.82 -1.66 14.69
CA ALA A 452 -3.96 -2.88 15.49
C ALA A 452 -4.01 -4.15 14.62
N THR A 453 -4.56 -4.06 13.41
CA THR A 453 -4.71 -5.18 12.47
C THR A 453 -3.37 -5.72 12.01
N THR A 454 -2.42 -4.84 11.68
CA THR A 454 -1.07 -5.24 11.23
C THR A 454 -0.02 -5.25 12.35
N GLY A 455 -0.37 -4.76 13.54
CA GLY A 455 0.58 -4.60 14.64
C GLY A 455 1.70 -3.63 14.30
N ARG A 456 1.38 -2.51 13.65
CA ARG A 456 2.33 -1.50 13.18
C ARG A 456 2.15 -0.17 13.91
N ALA A 457 3.27 0.47 14.21
CA ALA A 457 3.36 1.82 14.75
C ALA A 457 3.93 2.77 13.69
N PHE A 458 3.31 3.93 13.53
CA PHE A 458 3.64 4.94 12.53
C PHE A 458 4.10 6.20 13.26
N VAL A 459 5.39 6.48 13.25
CA VAL A 459 6.00 7.60 13.98
C VAL A 459 6.37 8.69 12.99
N VAL A 460 5.93 9.91 13.25
CA VAL A 460 6.41 11.08 12.50
C VAL A 460 7.62 11.67 13.20
N TRP A 461 8.75 11.64 12.51
CA TRP A 461 10.00 12.29 12.90
C TRP A 461 10.04 13.66 12.22
N ASN A 462 9.86 14.72 12.99
CA ASN A 462 9.64 16.06 12.48
C ASN A 462 10.92 16.89 12.57
N ASP A 463 11.44 17.33 11.43
CA ASP A 463 12.64 18.17 11.39
C ASP A 463 12.33 19.57 11.95
N ASN A 464 13.25 20.12 12.73
CA ASN A 464 13.10 21.41 13.40
C ASN A 464 13.82 22.57 12.70
N GLY A 465 14.40 22.32 11.52
CA GLY A 465 15.11 23.32 10.73
C GLY A 465 16.46 23.75 11.33
N GLU A 466 16.96 23.10 12.39
CA GLU A 466 18.28 23.39 12.93
C GLU A 466 19.38 22.76 12.06
N ALA A 467 20.29 23.62 11.55
CA ALA A 467 21.43 23.21 10.73
C ALA A 467 22.41 22.21 11.40
N GLY A 468 22.22 21.88 12.68
CA GLY A 468 23.00 20.91 13.44
C GLY A 468 22.57 19.45 13.28
N ASN A 469 21.35 19.18 12.79
CA ASN A 469 20.80 17.83 12.60
C ASN A 469 20.64 17.41 11.15
N GLY A 470 20.93 18.28 10.19
CA GLY A 470 20.77 17.96 8.77
C GLY A 470 20.21 19.12 7.96
N GLY A 471 19.44 20.03 8.57
CA GLY A 471 19.00 21.29 7.96
C GLY A 471 18.49 21.13 6.52
N ASP A 472 17.84 20.01 6.22
CA ASP A 472 17.36 19.69 4.88
C ASP A 472 15.85 19.94 4.75
N ASP A 473 15.20 20.41 5.83
CA ASP A 473 13.77 20.70 5.96
C ASP A 473 12.88 19.47 5.66
N ASN A 474 13.37 18.26 5.94
CA ASN A 474 12.66 17.02 5.60
C ASN A 474 12.37 16.14 6.80
N SER A 475 11.14 16.24 7.30
CA SER A 475 10.59 15.25 8.22
C SER A 475 10.52 13.86 7.56
N SER A 476 10.31 12.81 8.36
CA SER A 476 10.13 11.44 7.86
C SER A 476 9.04 10.68 8.63
N LEU A 477 8.44 9.70 7.95
CA LEU A 477 7.57 8.71 8.55
C LEU A 477 8.38 7.41 8.76
N GLY A 478 8.55 7.02 10.02
CA GLY A 478 9.05 5.70 10.40
C GLY A 478 7.91 4.73 10.67
N VAL A 479 8.07 3.46 10.27
CA VAL A 479 7.08 2.41 10.53
C VAL A 479 7.76 1.26 11.25
N TYR A 480 7.20 0.86 12.39
CA TYR A 480 7.81 -0.12 13.29
C TYR A 480 6.85 -1.25 13.62
N ASP A 481 7.38 -2.45 13.77
CA ASP A 481 6.64 -3.58 14.35
C ASP A 481 6.45 -3.36 15.85
N THR A 482 5.22 -3.47 16.33
CA THR A 482 4.87 -3.14 17.73
C THR A 482 5.38 -4.16 18.75
N THR A 483 5.81 -5.34 18.31
CA THR A 483 6.26 -6.43 19.18
C THR A 483 7.78 -6.57 19.21
N THR A 484 8.42 -6.47 18.05
CA THR A 484 9.87 -6.59 17.86
C THR A 484 10.58 -5.23 17.89
N TYR A 485 9.84 -4.14 17.66
CA TYR A 485 10.34 -2.77 17.53
C TYR A 485 11.31 -2.57 16.37
N ALA A 486 11.37 -3.53 15.45
CA ALA A 486 12.15 -3.43 14.22
C ALA A 486 11.44 -2.52 13.22
N GLU A 487 12.21 -1.86 12.38
CA GLU A 487 11.68 -1.11 11.25
C GLU A 487 10.98 -2.07 10.28
N ALA A 488 9.72 -1.78 9.97
CA ALA A 488 8.83 -2.64 9.20
C ALA A 488 8.58 -2.14 7.76
N ALA A 489 9.00 -0.92 7.46
CA ALA A 489 8.97 -0.35 6.12
C ALA A 489 10.11 0.67 5.97
N THR A 490 10.61 0.84 4.75
CA THR A 490 11.62 1.87 4.46
C THR A 490 11.10 3.25 4.90
N PRO A 491 11.90 4.09 5.58
CA PRO A 491 11.43 5.37 6.09
C PRO A 491 11.05 6.28 4.93
N THR A 492 9.87 6.89 5.02
CA THR A 492 9.35 7.74 3.95
C THR A 492 9.68 9.19 4.24
N LYS A 493 10.40 9.82 3.32
CA LYS A 493 10.70 11.25 3.39
C LYS A 493 9.45 12.10 3.14
N LEU A 494 9.22 13.10 3.99
CA LEU A 494 8.10 14.03 3.94
C LEU A 494 8.60 15.40 3.47
N GLU A 495 8.83 15.52 2.17
CA GLU A 495 9.44 16.70 1.54
C GLU A 495 8.76 18.02 1.96
N GLY A 496 9.57 18.92 2.54
CA GLY A 496 9.15 20.24 2.99
C GLY A 496 8.27 20.28 4.24
N ASN A 497 7.99 19.13 4.88
CA ASN A 497 7.36 19.09 6.18
C ASN A 497 8.40 19.39 7.26
N ASN A 498 8.14 20.39 8.11
CA ASN A 498 9.03 20.84 9.18
C ASN A 498 8.23 21.37 10.38
N SER A 499 8.90 21.56 11.52
CA SER A 499 8.26 21.87 12.80
C SER A 499 8.13 23.37 13.11
N GLN A 500 8.44 24.25 12.14
CA GLN A 500 8.53 25.70 12.40
C GLN A 500 7.19 26.29 12.86
N LEU A 501 6.08 25.76 12.33
CA LEU A 501 4.71 26.07 12.77
C LEU A 501 4.10 24.87 13.51
N GLY A 502 4.87 24.24 14.40
CA GLY A 502 4.37 23.18 15.28
C GLY A 502 4.54 21.76 14.73
N PRO A 503 4.22 20.76 15.56
CA PRO A 503 4.43 19.34 15.25
C PRO A 503 3.39 18.83 14.23
N ALA A 504 3.83 18.00 13.30
CA ALA A 504 2.92 17.21 12.47
C ALA A 504 2.16 16.19 13.32
N SER A 505 0.96 15.84 12.84
CA SER A 505 0.10 14.80 13.38
C SER A 505 -0.13 13.70 12.35
N VAL A 506 -0.43 12.48 12.81
CA VAL A 506 -0.63 11.30 11.96
C VAL A 506 -1.92 10.55 12.25
N ALA A 507 -2.61 10.14 11.20
CA ALA A 507 -3.72 9.19 11.26
C ALA A 507 -3.52 8.05 10.27
N VAL A 508 -4.00 6.85 10.60
CA VAL A 508 -3.74 5.62 9.81
C VAL A 508 -5.06 4.93 9.47
N ALA A 509 -5.19 4.49 8.22
CA ALA A 509 -6.32 3.69 7.77
C ALA A 509 -6.18 2.23 8.21
N PRO A 510 -7.30 1.53 8.49
CA PRO A 510 -7.27 0.12 8.85
C PRO A 510 -6.42 -0.73 7.90
N GLY A 511 -5.63 -1.62 8.50
CA GLY A 511 -4.68 -2.46 7.79
C GLY A 511 -3.43 -1.71 7.32
N GLY A 512 -3.21 -0.46 7.73
CA GLY A 512 -2.06 0.37 7.33
C GLY A 512 -2.00 0.59 5.81
N THR A 513 -3.15 0.69 5.15
CA THR A 513 -3.23 0.84 3.68
C THR A 513 -2.94 2.25 3.22
N SER A 514 -3.35 3.23 4.02
CA SER A 514 -3.06 4.66 3.85
C SER A 514 -2.65 5.29 5.18
N VAL A 515 -1.77 6.28 5.10
CA VAL A 515 -1.32 7.10 6.23
C VAL A 515 -1.52 8.57 5.86
N TYR A 516 -2.06 9.35 6.79
CA TYR A 516 -2.29 10.79 6.65
C TYR A 516 -1.36 11.51 7.59
N VAL A 517 -0.50 12.39 7.07
CA VAL A 517 0.44 13.16 7.87
C VAL A 517 0.20 14.65 7.62
N SER A 518 -0.05 15.42 8.67
CA SER A 518 -0.18 16.87 8.54
C SER A 518 1.19 17.52 8.29
N SER A 519 1.17 18.65 7.59
CA SER A 519 2.30 19.55 7.42
C SER A 519 1.86 20.92 7.92
N PRO A 520 2.00 21.21 9.23
CA PRO A 520 1.49 22.44 9.82
C PRO A 520 2.05 23.68 9.15
N PHE A 521 3.34 23.65 8.75
CA PHE A 521 3.98 24.75 8.04
C PHE A 521 3.35 25.04 6.67
N GLN A 522 2.95 24.00 5.94
CA GLN A 522 2.39 24.14 4.60
C GLN A 522 0.86 24.23 4.57
N GLY A 523 0.18 23.87 5.67
CA GLY A 523 -1.27 23.74 5.71
C GLY A 523 -1.80 22.57 4.87
N GLU A 524 -0.97 21.54 4.69
CA GLU A 524 -1.30 20.37 3.89
C GLU A 524 -1.49 19.13 4.76
N ILE A 525 -2.25 18.17 4.25
CA ILE A 525 -2.26 16.79 4.76
C ILE A 525 -1.77 15.90 3.62
N THR A 526 -0.63 15.25 3.81
CA THR A 526 -0.08 14.30 2.85
C THR A 526 -0.69 12.93 3.09
N LYS A 527 -1.33 12.37 2.05
CA LYS A 527 -1.73 10.96 2.01
C LYS A 527 -0.61 10.14 1.41
N LEU A 528 -0.17 9.13 2.16
CA LEU A 528 0.77 8.11 1.74
C LEU A 528 0.03 6.79 1.60
N ASP A 529 0.24 6.08 0.50
CA ASP A 529 -0.32 4.74 0.31
C ASP A 529 0.76 3.68 0.41
N ARG A 530 0.40 2.55 1.02
CA ARG A 530 1.31 1.41 1.18
C ARG A 530 1.62 0.81 -0.18
N ARG A 531 2.89 0.49 -0.38
CA ARG A 531 3.43 -0.22 -1.53
C ARG A 531 4.23 -1.42 -1.04
N MET A 532 4.24 -2.49 -1.84
CA MET A 532 4.95 -3.72 -1.52
C MET A 532 5.55 -4.29 -2.81
N SER A 533 6.86 -4.58 -2.80
CA SER A 533 7.52 -5.28 -3.91
C SER A 533 6.98 -6.71 -4.04
N PRO A 534 6.98 -7.29 -5.25
CA PRO A 534 6.41 -8.60 -5.47
C PRO A 534 7.08 -9.66 -4.57
N LYS A 535 6.27 -10.54 -3.99
CA LYS A 535 6.74 -11.69 -3.21
C LYS A 535 6.05 -12.95 -3.70
N VAL A 536 6.84 -13.91 -4.16
CA VAL A 536 6.32 -15.19 -4.66
C VAL A 536 5.60 -15.93 -3.54
N THR A 537 4.36 -16.33 -3.82
CA THR A 537 3.51 -17.14 -2.93
C THR A 537 3.27 -18.54 -3.50
N GLN A 538 3.49 -18.75 -4.80
CA GLN A 538 3.41 -20.05 -5.45
C GLN A 538 4.46 -20.18 -6.56
N THR A 539 5.22 -21.28 -6.53
CA THR A 539 6.22 -21.64 -7.55
C THR A 539 5.89 -23.03 -8.08
N PRO A 540 5.88 -23.26 -9.42
CA PRO A 540 5.80 -24.60 -9.98
C PRO A 540 7.05 -25.43 -9.63
N THR A 541 6.88 -26.74 -9.54
CA THR A 541 7.98 -27.70 -9.36
C THR A 541 8.36 -28.37 -10.67
N ASP A 542 9.47 -29.12 -10.68
CA ASP A 542 9.91 -29.91 -11.83
C ASP A 542 8.81 -30.88 -12.30
N ARG A 543 8.72 -31.09 -13.62
CA ARG A 543 7.68 -31.90 -14.26
C ARG A 543 8.23 -32.90 -15.25
N THR A 544 7.60 -34.07 -15.35
CA THR A 544 7.88 -35.08 -16.38
C THR A 544 6.61 -35.42 -17.12
N VAL A 545 6.61 -35.27 -18.43
CA VAL A 545 5.43 -35.48 -19.29
C VAL A 545 5.83 -36.18 -20.60
N ALA A 546 4.84 -36.77 -21.29
CA ALA A 546 5.07 -37.33 -22.61
C ALA A 546 4.97 -36.25 -23.71
N PRO A 547 5.66 -36.41 -24.85
CA PRO A 547 5.45 -35.55 -26.00
C PRO A 547 3.97 -35.55 -26.44
N GLY A 548 3.38 -34.37 -26.60
CA GLY A 548 1.98 -34.21 -26.98
C GLY A 548 1.01 -33.97 -25.82
N ASP A 549 1.45 -34.15 -24.58
CA ASP A 549 0.66 -33.81 -23.39
C ASP A 549 0.46 -32.30 -23.27
N GLU A 550 -0.69 -31.89 -22.74
CA GLU A 550 -0.90 -30.50 -22.33
C GLU A 550 -0.27 -30.28 -20.95
N VAL A 551 0.57 -29.26 -20.85
CA VAL A 551 1.26 -28.87 -19.61
C VAL A 551 0.75 -27.52 -19.18
N SER A 552 0.45 -27.37 -17.89
CA SER A 552 0.02 -26.10 -17.30
C SER A 552 0.91 -25.77 -16.10
N PHE A 553 1.59 -24.62 -16.13
CA PHE A 553 2.37 -24.13 -15.01
C PHE A 553 1.62 -23.00 -14.30
N VAL A 554 1.54 -23.04 -12.98
CA VAL A 554 0.85 -22.02 -12.16
C VAL A 554 1.83 -21.39 -11.18
N ALA A 555 1.99 -20.06 -11.28
CA ALA A 555 2.79 -19.27 -10.35
C ALA A 555 1.97 -18.10 -9.83
N ALA A 556 2.24 -17.67 -8.61
CA ALA A 556 1.58 -16.52 -7.99
C ALA A 556 2.56 -15.70 -7.14
N ALA A 557 2.31 -14.40 -7.06
CA ALA A 557 2.99 -13.48 -6.17
C ALA A 557 2.02 -12.45 -5.60
N GLU A 558 2.25 -12.02 -4.37
CA GLU A 558 1.59 -10.87 -3.76
C GLU A 558 2.40 -9.59 -4.00
N GLY A 559 1.75 -8.42 -3.93
CA GLY A 559 2.41 -7.12 -4.05
C GLY A 559 1.39 -5.98 -4.12
N THR A 560 1.85 -4.75 -3.91
CA THR A 560 1.02 -3.55 -4.07
C THR A 560 1.81 -2.46 -4.78
N PRO A 561 1.46 -2.09 -6.03
CA PRO A 561 0.33 -2.58 -6.82
C PRO A 561 0.41 -4.07 -7.15
N GLU A 562 -0.70 -4.67 -7.57
CA GLU A 562 -0.75 -6.07 -7.97
C GLU A 562 0.34 -6.36 -9.03
N PRO A 563 1.17 -7.40 -8.82
CA PRO A 563 2.23 -7.72 -9.77
C PRO A 563 1.68 -8.23 -11.10
N THR A 564 2.22 -7.70 -12.19
CA THR A 564 2.10 -8.35 -13.51
C THR A 564 3.04 -9.55 -13.57
N VAL A 565 2.70 -10.55 -14.38
CA VAL A 565 3.53 -11.74 -14.58
C VAL A 565 3.95 -11.87 -16.03
N ARG A 566 5.18 -12.35 -16.25
CA ARG A 566 5.65 -12.87 -17.54
C ARG A 566 6.41 -14.18 -17.32
N TRP A 567 6.31 -15.09 -18.28
CA TRP A 567 7.08 -16.33 -18.23
C TRP A 567 8.37 -16.25 -19.04
N GLU A 568 9.42 -16.87 -18.53
CA GLU A 568 10.71 -17.00 -19.19
C GLU A 568 11.10 -18.49 -19.27
N VAL A 569 11.79 -18.85 -20.35
CA VAL A 569 12.33 -20.18 -20.60
C VAL A 569 13.85 -20.12 -20.76
N GLY A 570 14.55 -21.05 -20.12
CA GLY A 570 15.97 -21.29 -20.25
C GLY A 570 16.21 -22.63 -20.94
N VAL A 571 16.79 -22.57 -22.14
CA VAL A 571 17.03 -23.77 -22.98
C VAL A 571 18.43 -24.37 -22.78
N ASP A 572 19.26 -23.74 -21.94
CA ASP A 572 20.66 -24.05 -21.69
C ASP A 572 20.93 -24.35 -20.20
N GLY A 573 19.95 -24.92 -19.51
CA GLY A 573 19.98 -25.15 -18.06
C GLY A 573 19.95 -23.83 -17.28
N GLY A 574 19.11 -22.88 -17.74
CA GLY A 574 18.88 -21.59 -17.07
C GLY A 574 20.07 -20.62 -17.10
N GLN A 575 21.06 -20.84 -17.96
CA GLN A 575 22.19 -19.91 -18.11
C GLN A 575 21.77 -18.64 -18.86
N THR A 576 20.86 -18.77 -19.83
CA THR A 576 20.20 -17.67 -20.51
C THR A 576 18.68 -17.84 -20.47
N TRP A 577 17.97 -16.72 -20.32
CA TRP A 577 16.52 -16.71 -20.19
C TRP A 577 15.91 -15.90 -21.33
N SER A 578 14.91 -16.46 -21.99
CA SER A 578 14.15 -15.82 -23.06
C SER A 578 12.69 -15.66 -22.65
N ARG A 579 12.10 -14.51 -22.96
CA ARG A 579 10.66 -14.27 -22.73
C ARG A 579 9.82 -15.22 -23.57
N ILE A 580 8.79 -15.78 -22.96
CA ILE A 580 7.73 -16.49 -23.68
C ILE A 580 6.66 -15.47 -24.09
N GLU A 581 6.56 -15.19 -25.39
CA GLU A 581 5.63 -14.21 -25.92
C GLU A 581 4.17 -14.57 -25.62
N GLY A 582 3.40 -13.60 -25.12
CA GLY A 582 1.98 -13.77 -24.77
C GLY A 582 1.70 -14.51 -23.45
N ALA A 583 2.71 -15.07 -22.79
CA ALA A 583 2.56 -15.73 -21.49
C ALA A 583 2.57 -14.69 -20.36
N THR A 584 1.45 -13.96 -20.20
CA THR A 584 1.30 -12.85 -19.23
C THR A 584 0.26 -13.10 -18.15
N LYS A 585 -0.11 -14.37 -17.94
CA LYS A 585 -1.05 -14.80 -16.91
C LYS A 585 -0.32 -15.65 -15.86
N ASN A 586 -0.92 -15.75 -14.67
CA ASN A 586 -0.40 -16.61 -13.58
C ASN A 586 -0.32 -18.08 -14.00
N THR A 587 -1.11 -18.48 -15.00
CA THR A 587 -1.05 -19.79 -15.63
C THR A 587 -0.45 -19.70 -17.04
N TYR A 588 0.52 -20.56 -17.32
CA TYR A 588 1.08 -20.76 -18.66
C TYR A 588 0.84 -22.20 -19.13
N THR A 589 0.06 -22.34 -20.21
CA THR A 589 -0.35 -23.63 -20.76
C THR A 589 0.19 -23.81 -22.18
N PHE A 590 0.72 -24.99 -22.48
CA PHE A 590 1.25 -25.35 -23.80
C PHE A 590 1.32 -26.87 -23.99
N THR A 591 1.40 -27.32 -25.24
CA THR A 591 1.64 -28.74 -25.56
C THR A 591 3.13 -29.06 -25.49
N ALA A 592 3.50 -30.08 -24.71
CA ALA A 592 4.86 -30.58 -24.59
C ALA A 592 5.38 -31.12 -25.93
N LYS A 593 6.65 -30.84 -26.21
CA LYS A 593 7.38 -31.35 -27.38
C LYS A 593 8.68 -31.94 -26.88
N THR A 594 9.20 -32.96 -27.57
CA THR A 594 10.51 -33.55 -27.26
C THR A 594 11.63 -32.49 -27.18
N ALA A 595 11.52 -31.40 -27.92
CA ALA A 595 12.48 -30.30 -27.89
C ALA A 595 12.50 -29.52 -26.56
N HIS A 596 11.44 -29.60 -25.74
CA HIS A 596 11.36 -28.94 -24.43
C HIS A 596 12.00 -29.78 -23.31
N ASP A 597 12.51 -30.98 -23.60
CA ASP A 597 13.20 -31.80 -22.62
C ASP A 597 14.42 -31.08 -22.05
N GLY A 598 14.47 -30.97 -20.72
CA GLY A 598 15.52 -30.25 -19.99
C GLY A 598 15.41 -28.72 -20.05
N TYR A 599 14.31 -28.16 -20.56
CA TYR A 599 14.08 -26.72 -20.49
C TYR A 599 13.72 -26.33 -19.06
N GLU A 600 14.31 -25.24 -18.57
CA GLU A 600 13.91 -24.63 -17.32
C GLU A 600 12.94 -23.48 -17.57
N TYR A 601 11.99 -23.29 -16.66
CA TYR A 601 10.98 -22.24 -16.72
C TYR A 601 11.01 -21.44 -15.43
N ARG A 602 10.66 -20.16 -15.51
CA ARG A 602 10.41 -19.32 -14.35
C ARG A 602 9.34 -18.27 -14.65
N ALA A 603 8.58 -17.90 -13.63
CA ALA A 603 7.73 -16.73 -13.69
C ALA A 603 8.46 -15.51 -13.12
N VAL A 604 8.30 -14.37 -13.79
CA VAL A 604 8.83 -13.07 -13.36
C VAL A 604 7.66 -12.18 -13.03
N PHE A 605 7.58 -11.76 -11.78
CA PHE A 605 6.54 -10.88 -11.27
C PHE A 605 7.09 -9.47 -11.09
N THR A 606 6.38 -8.48 -11.62
CA THR A 606 6.83 -7.08 -11.66
C THR A 606 5.71 -6.14 -11.24
N ASN A 607 6.03 -5.20 -10.36
CA ASN A 607 5.22 -4.00 -10.14
C ASN A 607 6.11 -2.75 -10.05
N SER A 608 5.53 -1.58 -9.79
CA SER A 608 6.26 -0.31 -9.71
C SER A 608 7.29 -0.22 -8.56
N VAL A 609 7.34 -1.20 -7.67
CA VAL A 609 8.22 -1.23 -6.49
C VAL A 609 9.41 -2.16 -6.72
N GLY A 610 9.25 -3.20 -7.52
CA GLY A 610 10.34 -4.11 -7.84
C GLY A 610 9.92 -5.33 -8.65
N VAL A 611 10.88 -6.24 -8.81
CA VAL A 611 10.73 -7.50 -9.55
C VAL A 611 11.10 -8.66 -8.64
N THR A 612 10.33 -9.74 -8.69
CA THR A 612 10.72 -11.02 -8.10
C THR A 612 10.56 -12.15 -9.12
N ARG A 613 11.23 -13.26 -8.87
CA ARG A 613 11.21 -14.42 -9.77
C ARG A 613 10.95 -15.67 -8.94
N THR A 614 10.23 -16.63 -9.51
CA THR A 614 10.19 -17.98 -8.92
C THR A 614 11.58 -18.60 -8.96
N ALA A 615 11.81 -19.62 -8.14
CA ALA A 615 12.91 -20.55 -8.42
C ALA A 615 12.70 -21.15 -9.84
N PRO A 616 13.78 -21.39 -10.60
CA PRO A 616 13.67 -22.10 -11.86
C PRO A 616 13.26 -23.55 -11.61
N PHE A 617 12.44 -24.11 -12.49
CA PHE A 617 12.01 -25.50 -12.44
C PHE A 617 12.13 -26.14 -13.84
N THR A 618 12.37 -27.44 -13.90
CA THR A 618 12.72 -28.19 -15.11
C THR A 618 11.51 -28.94 -15.68
N LEU A 619 11.30 -28.85 -16.98
CA LEU A 619 10.44 -29.78 -17.71
C LEU A 619 11.27 -30.90 -18.34
N THR A 620 10.97 -32.13 -17.97
CA THR A 620 11.49 -33.35 -18.60
C THR A 620 10.43 -33.88 -19.57
N VAL A 621 10.82 -34.11 -20.83
CA VAL A 621 9.92 -34.64 -21.86
C VAL A 621 10.47 -35.94 -22.40
N THR A 622 9.92 -37.04 -21.90
CA THR A 622 10.33 -38.39 -22.25
C THR A 622 9.14 -39.18 -22.79
N GLU A 623 9.33 -39.88 -23.90
CA GLU A 623 8.35 -40.86 -24.40
C GLU A 623 8.02 -41.86 -23.29
N ALA A 624 6.74 -42.18 -23.13
CA ALA A 624 6.34 -43.28 -22.25
C ALA A 624 7.06 -44.55 -22.72
N ASP A 625 7.75 -45.22 -21.79
CA ASP A 625 8.46 -46.43 -22.10
C ASP A 625 7.41 -47.52 -22.40
N ASP A 626 7.22 -47.85 -23.68
CA ASP A 626 6.33 -48.91 -24.20
C ASP A 626 6.75 -50.34 -23.72
N SER A 627 7.52 -50.44 -22.63
CA SER A 627 8.12 -51.67 -22.12
C SER A 627 7.31 -52.36 -21.00
N THR A 628 6.05 -51.97 -20.78
CA THR A 628 5.11 -52.77 -19.96
C THR A 628 3.93 -53.30 -20.77
N GLY A 629 4.27 -54.08 -21.79
CA GLY A 629 3.35 -55.05 -22.37
C GLY A 629 3.09 -56.22 -21.42
N GLY A 630 1.83 -56.35 -20.96
CA GLY A 630 1.14 -57.62 -20.80
C GLY A 630 1.57 -58.53 -19.63
N GLY A 631 0.81 -58.45 -18.54
CA GLY A 631 0.79 -59.46 -17.47
C GLY A 631 -0.61 -59.62 -16.90
N ASP A 632 -1.50 -60.28 -17.65
CA ASP A 632 -2.72 -60.89 -17.09
C ASP A 632 -2.32 -61.91 -16.02
N SER A 633 -2.73 -61.66 -14.78
CA SER A 633 -2.86 -62.65 -13.72
C SER A 633 -3.85 -62.12 -12.70
N GLY A 634 -5.11 -62.55 -12.86
CA GLY A 634 -6.15 -62.36 -11.86
C GLY A 634 -5.75 -62.90 -10.48
N GLY A 635 -6.18 -62.15 -9.47
CA GLY A 635 -6.18 -62.52 -8.07
C GLY A 635 -7.22 -61.68 -7.36
N ASP A 636 -8.44 -62.21 -7.28
CA ASP A 636 -9.53 -61.68 -6.45
C ASP A 636 -9.09 -61.54 -4.99
N GLY A 637 -9.40 -60.39 -4.38
CA GLY A 637 -9.52 -60.25 -2.92
C GLY A 637 -8.98 -58.94 -2.34
N ASP A 638 -9.69 -57.83 -2.55
CA ASP A 638 -9.98 -56.91 -1.44
C ASP A 638 -11.33 -56.23 -1.72
N GLU A 639 -12.27 -56.32 -0.79
CA GLU A 639 -13.55 -55.61 -0.88
C GLU A 639 -13.22 -54.11 -0.77
N GLY A 640 -13.38 -53.36 -1.86
CA GLY A 640 -13.19 -51.92 -1.84
C GLY A 640 -14.15 -51.29 -0.83
N THR A 641 -13.61 -50.72 0.26
CA THR A 641 -14.38 -49.93 1.20
C THR A 641 -15.01 -48.76 0.47
N GLU A 642 -16.34 -48.63 0.54
CA GLU A 642 -17.07 -47.53 -0.10
C GLU A 642 -16.75 -46.19 0.61
N PRO A 643 -16.64 -45.06 -0.12
CA PRO A 643 -16.40 -43.75 0.46
C PRO A 643 -17.41 -43.41 1.56
N SER A 644 -16.93 -42.95 2.72
CA SER A 644 -17.76 -42.84 3.92
C SER A 644 -17.44 -41.62 4.78
N GLY A 645 -18.35 -41.32 5.73
CA GLY A 645 -18.15 -40.33 6.78
C GLY A 645 -18.36 -38.87 6.37
N THR A 646 -18.87 -38.08 7.31
CA THR A 646 -19.01 -36.61 7.20
C THR A 646 -18.14 -35.95 8.25
N LYS A 647 -17.50 -34.83 7.91
CA LYS A 647 -16.77 -34.01 8.88
C LYS A 647 -17.07 -32.54 8.73
N THR A 648 -17.36 -31.88 9.85
CA THR A 648 -17.52 -30.43 10.01
C THR A 648 -16.36 -29.86 10.82
N VAL A 649 -15.70 -28.84 10.29
CA VAL A 649 -14.68 -28.07 11.02
C VAL A 649 -15.15 -26.62 11.16
N THR A 650 -14.92 -26.04 12.33
CA THR A 650 -15.19 -24.62 12.61
C THR A 650 -13.90 -23.82 12.44
N GLY A 651 -13.94 -22.80 11.60
CA GLY A 651 -12.85 -21.88 11.31
C GLY A 651 -12.61 -20.83 12.39
N PRO A 652 -11.56 -20.00 12.22
CA PRO A 652 -11.11 -19.02 13.21
C PRO A 652 -12.16 -17.95 13.56
N GLU A 653 -13.02 -17.57 12.63
CA GLU A 653 -14.08 -16.56 12.83
C GLU A 653 -15.45 -17.21 13.11
N GLY A 654 -15.50 -18.52 13.34
CA GLY A 654 -16.73 -19.26 13.66
C GLY A 654 -17.49 -19.80 12.45
N GLN A 655 -17.01 -19.57 11.23
CA GLN A 655 -17.50 -20.19 10.01
C GLN A 655 -17.36 -21.72 10.06
N LYS A 656 -18.17 -22.46 9.32
CA LYS A 656 -18.16 -23.93 9.31
C LYS A 656 -18.04 -24.46 7.90
N LEU A 657 -17.15 -25.43 7.72
CA LEU A 657 -16.99 -26.20 6.48
C LEU A 657 -17.32 -27.66 6.75
N THR A 658 -18.25 -28.23 5.98
CA THR A 658 -18.66 -29.63 6.07
C THR A 658 -18.37 -30.36 4.77
N VAL A 659 -17.75 -31.53 4.86
CA VAL A 659 -17.37 -32.36 3.70
C VAL A 659 -17.94 -33.77 3.86
N THR A 660 -18.46 -34.31 2.77
CA THR A 660 -18.95 -35.70 2.68
C THR A 660 -18.68 -36.26 1.27
N PRO A 661 -18.10 -37.47 1.12
CA PRO A 661 -17.45 -38.29 2.15
C PRO A 661 -16.08 -37.72 2.58
N VAL A 662 -15.47 -38.23 3.67
CA VAL A 662 -14.10 -37.86 4.10
C VAL A 662 -13.15 -39.04 4.28
N ASN A 663 -13.67 -40.27 4.28
CA ASN A 663 -12.90 -41.50 4.41
C ASN A 663 -13.08 -42.42 3.22
N ASP A 664 -12.11 -43.30 3.03
CA ASP A 664 -12.11 -44.32 1.98
C ASP A 664 -12.33 -43.70 0.59
N LEU A 665 -11.80 -42.50 0.38
CA LEU A 665 -11.94 -41.77 -0.87
C LEU A 665 -11.23 -42.51 -2.00
N ALA A 666 -11.87 -42.62 -3.16
CA ALA A 666 -11.25 -43.16 -4.37
C ALA A 666 -10.04 -42.31 -4.77
N THR A 667 -8.98 -42.96 -5.25
CA THR A 667 -7.72 -42.25 -5.58
C THR A 667 -7.82 -41.39 -6.83
N GLU A 668 -8.85 -41.58 -7.64
CA GLU A 668 -9.11 -40.82 -8.85
C GLU A 668 -10.61 -40.55 -8.98
N ASN A 669 -10.97 -39.37 -9.49
CA ASN A 669 -12.33 -38.91 -9.78
C ASN A 669 -13.29 -39.06 -8.59
N GLN A 670 -12.83 -38.84 -7.36
CA GLN A 670 -13.68 -38.89 -6.18
C GLN A 670 -14.55 -37.64 -6.11
N THR A 671 -15.87 -37.85 -6.11
CA THR A 671 -16.83 -36.76 -5.91
C THR A 671 -17.06 -36.47 -4.43
N LEU A 672 -17.01 -35.21 -4.04
CA LEU A 672 -17.22 -34.70 -2.69
C LEU A 672 -18.31 -33.64 -2.70
N LYS A 673 -19.25 -33.71 -1.76
CA LYS A 673 -20.16 -32.61 -1.46
C LYS A 673 -19.57 -31.75 -0.35
N VAL A 674 -19.51 -30.44 -0.60
CA VAL A 674 -18.93 -29.46 0.31
C VAL A 674 -19.96 -28.39 0.62
N THR A 675 -20.18 -28.11 1.91
CA THR A 675 -21.09 -27.05 2.35
C THR A 675 -20.40 -26.11 3.34
N GLY A 676 -20.54 -24.81 3.10
CA GLY A 676 -20.03 -23.75 3.96
C GLY A 676 -21.15 -22.95 4.61
N SER A 677 -20.91 -22.39 5.80
CA SER A 677 -21.81 -21.44 6.46
C SER A 677 -21.07 -20.48 7.38
N GLY A 678 -21.59 -19.26 7.55
CA GLY A 678 -21.01 -18.25 8.44
C GLY A 678 -19.76 -17.56 7.88
N TYR A 679 -19.48 -17.69 6.58
CA TYR A 679 -18.40 -16.97 5.91
C TYR A 679 -18.74 -15.48 5.78
N ASP A 680 -17.72 -14.62 5.86
CA ASP A 680 -17.88 -13.18 5.52
C ASP A 680 -18.13 -13.01 4.02
N GLU A 681 -19.36 -12.63 3.66
CA GLU A 681 -19.81 -12.48 2.27
C GLU A 681 -19.09 -11.36 1.49
N THR A 682 -18.38 -10.47 2.19
CA THR A 682 -17.58 -9.41 1.55
C THR A 682 -16.24 -9.93 1.02
N LYS A 683 -15.85 -11.17 1.36
CA LYS A 683 -14.59 -11.80 0.99
C LYS A 683 -14.82 -13.07 0.19
N GLY A 684 -14.16 -13.21 -0.96
CA GLY A 684 -14.22 -14.46 -1.71
C GLY A 684 -13.28 -15.54 -1.18
N VAL A 685 -13.61 -16.81 -1.42
CA VAL A 685 -12.81 -17.98 -1.04
C VAL A 685 -12.68 -18.98 -2.19
N TYR A 686 -11.57 -19.71 -2.22
CA TYR A 686 -11.44 -20.96 -2.98
C TYR A 686 -11.72 -22.16 -2.08
N VAL A 687 -12.42 -23.15 -2.61
CA VAL A 687 -12.66 -24.47 -2.01
C VAL A 687 -11.89 -25.51 -2.83
N ALA A 688 -10.92 -26.21 -2.25
CA ALA A 688 -10.08 -27.17 -2.97
C ALA A 688 -9.43 -28.23 -2.05
N LEU A 689 -8.94 -29.33 -2.63
CA LEU A 689 -8.08 -30.31 -1.95
C LEU A 689 -6.64 -29.79 -1.95
N CYS A 690 -6.04 -29.59 -0.79
CA CYS A 690 -4.71 -28.99 -0.65
C CYS A 690 -3.85 -29.69 0.40
N VAL A 691 -2.53 -29.49 0.30
CA VAL A 691 -1.59 -29.87 1.36
C VAL A 691 -1.83 -29.00 2.59
N ASP A 692 -1.90 -29.63 3.76
CA ASP A 692 -1.98 -28.98 5.06
C ASP A 692 -0.58 -28.57 5.54
N ASN A 693 -0.26 -27.28 5.41
CA ASN A 693 1.02 -26.71 5.84
C ASN A 693 1.07 -26.37 7.35
N GLY A 694 0.02 -26.69 8.13
CA GLY A 694 -0.06 -26.40 9.56
C GLY A 694 -0.89 -25.16 9.90
N ASP A 695 -1.09 -24.91 11.20
CA ASP A 695 -2.00 -23.87 11.70
C ASP A 695 -1.55 -22.46 11.30
N GLY A 696 -2.48 -21.63 10.81
CA GLY A 696 -2.20 -20.27 10.36
C GLY A 696 -1.50 -20.18 8.99
N GLU A 697 -0.99 -21.30 8.46
CA GLU A 697 -0.34 -21.37 7.16
C GLU A 697 -1.34 -21.66 6.04
N LEU A 698 -1.09 -21.06 4.88
CA LEU A 698 -1.88 -21.22 3.65
C LEU A 698 -1.89 -22.70 3.20
N PRO A 699 -3.06 -23.35 3.04
CA PRO A 699 -3.15 -24.66 2.38
C PRO A 699 -2.75 -24.56 0.91
N THR A 700 -1.61 -25.18 0.56
CA THR A 700 -1.01 -25.16 -0.79
C THR A 700 0.17 -26.15 -0.86
N PRO A 701 0.52 -26.74 -2.02
CA PRO A 701 -0.22 -26.74 -3.28
C PRO A 701 -1.58 -27.44 -3.16
N CYS A 702 -2.47 -27.15 -4.12
CA CYS A 702 -3.78 -27.79 -4.20
C CYS A 702 -3.83 -28.72 -5.41
N VAL A 703 -4.32 -29.93 -5.20
CA VAL A 703 -4.48 -30.95 -6.24
C VAL A 703 -5.50 -30.45 -7.26
N GLY A 704 -5.14 -30.48 -8.55
CA GLY A 704 -6.02 -30.03 -9.64
C GLY A 704 -6.14 -28.52 -9.80
N GLY A 705 -5.39 -27.73 -9.02
CA GLY A 705 -5.26 -26.28 -9.18
C GLY A 705 -6.56 -25.47 -9.00
N VAL A 706 -6.56 -24.25 -9.55
CA VAL A 706 -7.74 -23.37 -9.58
C VAL A 706 -8.53 -23.65 -10.86
N ASP A 707 -9.80 -24.01 -10.73
CA ASP A 707 -10.72 -24.17 -11.85
C ASP A 707 -11.10 -22.78 -12.40
N MET A 708 -10.46 -22.38 -13.49
CA MET A 708 -10.69 -21.10 -14.15
C MET A 708 -11.76 -21.17 -15.25
N THR A 709 -12.32 -22.35 -15.53
CA THR A 709 -13.38 -22.53 -16.53
C THR A 709 -14.73 -22.85 -15.90
N GLY A 710 -14.72 -23.30 -14.64
CA GLY A 710 -15.89 -23.84 -13.94
C GLY A 710 -16.31 -25.22 -14.46
N GLU A 711 -15.49 -25.85 -15.31
CA GLU A 711 -15.79 -27.13 -15.96
C GLU A 711 -15.01 -28.31 -15.36
N SER A 712 -13.86 -28.07 -14.70
CA SER A 712 -13.05 -29.17 -14.15
C SER A 712 -13.62 -29.67 -12.83
N HIS A 713 -14.32 -28.81 -12.08
CA HIS A 713 -14.87 -29.08 -10.75
C HIS A 713 -13.82 -29.58 -9.74
N THR A 714 -12.53 -29.35 -9.99
CA THR A 714 -11.43 -29.72 -9.08
C THR A 714 -11.29 -28.72 -7.92
N SER A 715 -11.81 -27.50 -8.12
CA SER A 715 -11.99 -26.49 -7.08
C SER A 715 -13.17 -25.59 -7.41
N ALA A 716 -13.64 -24.80 -6.44
CA ALA A 716 -14.71 -23.83 -6.63
C ALA A 716 -14.33 -22.46 -6.07
N TRP A 717 -14.69 -21.39 -6.78
CA TRP A 717 -14.56 -20.02 -6.30
C TRP A 717 -15.91 -19.51 -5.80
N ILE A 718 -15.98 -19.15 -4.52
CA ILE A 718 -17.18 -18.60 -3.89
C ILE A 718 -16.96 -17.11 -3.62
N SER A 719 -17.75 -16.23 -4.24
CA SER A 719 -17.67 -14.79 -4.01
C SER A 719 -18.95 -14.07 -4.44
N SER A 720 -19.50 -13.22 -3.55
CA SER A 720 -20.62 -12.34 -3.87
C SER A 720 -20.19 -11.01 -4.51
N ASN A 721 -18.89 -10.74 -4.55
CA ASN A 721 -18.31 -9.52 -5.15
C ASN A 721 -17.02 -9.86 -5.94
N PRO A 722 -17.09 -10.74 -6.95
CA PRO A 722 -15.92 -11.06 -7.78
C PRO A 722 -15.53 -9.86 -8.66
N PRO A 723 -14.25 -9.70 -9.03
CA PRO A 723 -13.85 -8.79 -10.11
C PRO A 723 -14.54 -9.10 -11.44
N ASP A 724 -14.58 -8.15 -12.38
CA ASP A 724 -15.29 -8.25 -13.66
C ASP A 724 -15.02 -9.55 -14.47
N TYR A 725 -13.80 -10.11 -14.37
CA TYR A 725 -13.46 -11.37 -15.08
C TYR A 725 -14.03 -12.63 -14.41
N GLY A 726 -14.51 -12.51 -13.18
CA GLY A 726 -15.00 -13.58 -12.34
C GLY A 726 -16.51 -13.63 -12.18
N GLU A 727 -17.25 -12.65 -12.70
CA GLU A 727 -18.72 -12.59 -12.56
C GLU A 727 -19.44 -13.82 -13.10
N GLU A 728 -18.87 -14.48 -14.13
CA GLU A 728 -19.43 -15.70 -14.73
C GLU A 728 -18.81 -17.01 -14.19
N LEU A 729 -17.80 -16.91 -13.32
CA LEU A 729 -17.04 -18.06 -12.79
C LEU A 729 -17.28 -18.26 -11.29
N ALA A 730 -17.41 -17.19 -10.53
CA ALA A 730 -17.62 -17.25 -9.08
C ALA A 730 -19.07 -17.61 -8.74
N ILE A 731 -19.23 -18.49 -7.77
CA ILE A 731 -20.53 -18.84 -7.20
C ILE A 731 -20.80 -17.84 -6.06
N PRO A 732 -21.88 -17.05 -6.12
CA PRO A 732 -22.18 -16.12 -5.03
C PRO A 732 -22.54 -16.86 -3.74
N TYR A 733 -22.22 -16.27 -2.60
CA TYR A 733 -22.73 -16.78 -1.34
C TYR A 733 -24.25 -16.62 -1.28
N GLU A 734 -24.91 -17.56 -0.64
CA GLU A 734 -26.25 -17.37 -0.11
C GLU A 734 -26.20 -16.66 1.25
N ASP A 735 -27.34 -16.08 1.66
CA ASP A 735 -27.51 -15.37 2.94
C ASP A 735 -26.81 -16.06 4.12
N GLY A 736 -26.06 -15.32 4.94
CA GLY A 736 -25.33 -15.87 6.08
C GLY A 736 -24.06 -16.62 5.69
N GLY A 737 -23.43 -16.21 4.59
CA GLY A 737 -22.17 -16.77 4.11
C GLY A 737 -22.24 -18.26 3.77
N ARG A 738 -23.37 -18.70 3.20
CA ARG A 738 -23.59 -20.11 2.88
C ARG A 738 -23.22 -20.42 1.44
N PHE A 739 -22.75 -21.65 1.20
CA PHE A 739 -22.58 -22.19 -0.14
C PHE A 739 -22.68 -23.72 -0.13
N GLU A 740 -23.00 -24.30 -1.27
CA GLU A 740 -22.95 -25.74 -1.53
C GLU A 740 -22.30 -25.97 -2.89
N VAL A 741 -21.27 -26.82 -2.94
CA VAL A 741 -20.57 -27.19 -4.18
C VAL A 741 -20.27 -28.69 -4.21
N GLU A 742 -20.14 -29.23 -5.41
CA GLU A 742 -19.64 -30.58 -5.65
C GLU A 742 -18.25 -30.46 -6.29
N LEU A 743 -17.27 -31.15 -5.71
CA LEU A 743 -15.91 -31.21 -6.23
C LEU A 743 -15.58 -32.62 -6.69
N THR A 744 -14.80 -32.75 -7.76
CA THR A 744 -14.20 -34.02 -8.20
C THR A 744 -12.69 -33.95 -7.99
N VAL A 745 -12.16 -34.79 -7.11
CA VAL A 745 -10.76 -34.73 -6.67
C VAL A 745 -10.03 -36.03 -6.96
N ASP A 746 -8.74 -35.91 -7.23
CA ASP A 746 -7.80 -37.03 -7.28
C ASP A 746 -6.94 -37.02 -6.01
N ALA A 747 -6.43 -38.18 -5.60
CA ALA A 747 -5.51 -38.27 -4.46
C ALA A 747 -4.14 -37.66 -4.74
N LYS A 748 -3.82 -37.51 -6.01
CA LYS A 748 -2.56 -36.95 -6.45
C LYS A 748 -2.70 -36.28 -7.81
N ASP A 749 -1.89 -35.28 -8.01
CA ASP A 749 -1.57 -34.79 -9.33
C ASP A 749 -0.04 -34.76 -9.48
N GLU A 750 0.41 -34.17 -10.56
CA GLU A 750 1.82 -34.00 -10.87
C GLU A 750 2.54 -32.98 -9.95
N TYR A 751 1.87 -32.34 -8.98
CA TYR A 751 2.45 -31.44 -7.97
C TYR A 751 2.35 -31.94 -6.52
N THR A 752 1.32 -32.73 -6.23
CA THR A 752 0.89 -33.06 -4.88
C THR A 752 0.51 -34.52 -4.84
N ASP A 753 1.10 -35.29 -3.93
CA ASP A 753 0.67 -36.66 -3.65
C ASP A 753 0.18 -36.74 -2.20
N CYS A 754 -1.13 -36.93 -2.01
CA CYS A 754 -1.72 -37.03 -0.68
C CYS A 754 -1.32 -38.31 0.07
N PHE A 755 -0.65 -39.27 -0.57
CA PHE A 755 0.00 -40.38 0.11
C PHE A 755 1.39 -40.03 0.68
N GLU A 756 2.00 -38.94 0.21
CA GLU A 756 3.30 -38.45 0.70
C GLU A 756 3.16 -37.22 1.62
N ALA A 757 2.08 -36.45 1.46
CA ALA A 757 1.78 -35.26 2.24
C ALA A 757 0.39 -35.34 2.88
N LYS A 758 0.22 -34.72 4.06
CA LYS A 758 -1.09 -34.64 4.70
C LYS A 758 -1.98 -33.67 3.93
N CYS A 759 -3.04 -34.17 3.32
CA CYS A 759 -4.02 -33.36 2.59
C CYS A 759 -5.27 -33.05 3.41
N VAL A 760 -5.89 -31.91 3.10
CA VAL A 760 -7.16 -31.43 3.66
C VAL A 760 -8.02 -30.87 2.53
N LEU A 761 -9.34 -31.01 2.64
CA LEU A 761 -10.23 -30.17 1.87
C LEU A 761 -10.36 -28.83 2.59
N ALA A 762 -9.98 -27.74 1.93
CA ALA A 762 -9.86 -26.45 2.58
C ALA A 762 -10.63 -25.34 1.86
N THR A 763 -11.15 -24.40 2.65
CA THR A 763 -11.37 -23.04 2.16
C THR A 763 -10.14 -22.20 2.39
N ARG A 764 -9.83 -21.31 1.46
CA ARG A 764 -8.82 -20.25 1.61
C ARG A 764 -9.34 -18.95 1.03
N ALA A 765 -8.98 -17.80 1.60
CA ALA A 765 -9.31 -16.52 0.96
C ALA A 765 -8.78 -16.50 -0.48
N ASP A 766 -9.56 -15.93 -1.39
CA ASP A 766 -9.24 -15.90 -2.82
C ASP A 766 -8.04 -15.00 -3.13
N HIS A 767 -7.63 -14.97 -4.39
CA HIS A 767 -6.43 -14.24 -4.84
C HIS A 767 -6.54 -12.72 -4.67
N THR A 768 -7.73 -12.16 -4.45
CA THR A 768 -7.90 -10.74 -4.12
C THR A 768 -7.51 -10.43 -2.66
N LEU A 769 -7.44 -11.45 -1.81
CA LEU A 769 -7.15 -11.38 -0.38
C LEU A 769 -6.19 -12.51 0.06
N SER A 770 -5.21 -12.85 -0.76
CA SER A 770 -4.38 -14.06 -0.57
C SER A 770 -3.62 -14.16 0.77
N GLY A 771 -3.31 -13.03 1.40
CA GLY A 771 -2.70 -12.97 2.73
C GLY A 771 -3.68 -13.07 3.91
N ASP A 772 -4.99 -12.97 3.66
CA ASP A 772 -6.03 -13.04 4.68
C ASP A 772 -6.35 -14.50 5.01
N ARG A 773 -6.11 -14.94 6.25
CA ARG A 773 -6.39 -16.32 6.71
C ARG A 773 -7.66 -16.42 7.56
N SER A 774 -8.43 -15.34 7.70
CA SER A 774 -9.66 -15.31 8.50
C SER A 774 -10.75 -16.24 7.98
N GLN A 775 -10.69 -16.63 6.70
CA GLN A 775 -11.66 -17.51 6.03
C GLN A 775 -11.13 -18.94 5.82
N ASP A 776 -9.96 -19.26 6.38
CA ASP A 776 -9.35 -20.57 6.21
C ASP A 776 -9.99 -21.62 7.12
N VAL A 777 -10.49 -22.69 6.52
CA VAL A 777 -11.04 -23.85 7.24
C VAL A 777 -10.51 -25.10 6.59
N LYS A 778 -9.98 -26.04 7.38
CA LYS A 778 -9.30 -27.24 6.89
C LYS A 778 -10.00 -28.48 7.41
N VAL A 779 -10.61 -29.26 6.52
CA VAL A 779 -11.28 -30.53 6.85
C VAL A 779 -10.36 -31.69 6.45
N PRO A 780 -9.91 -32.52 7.41
CA PRO A 780 -9.12 -33.72 7.09
C PRO A 780 -9.88 -34.68 6.19
N VAL A 781 -9.16 -35.35 5.29
CA VAL A 781 -9.68 -36.40 4.42
C VAL A 781 -8.70 -37.57 4.35
N SER A 782 -9.17 -38.77 4.02
CA SER A 782 -8.33 -39.95 3.79
C SER A 782 -8.77 -40.73 2.55
N PHE A 783 -7.80 -41.12 1.73
CA PHE A 783 -8.01 -41.97 0.55
C PHE A 783 -7.89 -43.45 0.91
N VAL A 784 -8.42 -44.32 0.05
CA VAL A 784 -8.26 -45.78 0.18
C VAL A 784 -6.77 -46.12 0.36
N GLY A 785 -6.45 -46.85 1.43
CA GLY A 785 -5.08 -47.20 1.81
C GLY A 785 -4.42 -46.24 2.81
N GLN A 786 -5.12 -45.20 3.26
CA GLN A 786 -4.71 -44.31 4.35
C GLN A 786 -5.53 -44.59 5.62
N ASP A 787 -5.00 -44.20 6.78
CA ASP A 787 -5.74 -44.30 8.03
C ASP A 787 -6.98 -43.37 7.98
N PRO A 788 -8.19 -43.86 8.36
CA PRO A 788 -9.39 -43.03 8.40
C PRO A 788 -9.27 -41.83 9.33
N VAL A 789 -9.90 -40.72 8.96
CA VAL A 789 -10.06 -39.53 9.80
C VAL A 789 -11.32 -39.58 10.65
N ASP A 790 -11.33 -38.84 11.76
CA ASP A 790 -12.50 -38.73 12.64
C ASP A 790 -13.72 -38.14 11.90
N THR A 791 -14.87 -38.79 12.04
CA THR A 791 -16.15 -38.33 11.44
C THR A 791 -17.12 -37.86 12.51
N ASP A 792 -18.11 -37.06 12.10
CA ASP A 792 -19.19 -36.58 12.97
C ASP A 792 -20.40 -37.55 12.97
N ASP A 793 -20.39 -38.57 12.11
CA ASP A 793 -21.48 -39.55 11.96
C ASP A 793 -21.42 -40.68 13.01
N GLU A 794 -20.30 -40.85 13.72
CA GLU A 794 -20.17 -41.81 14.82
C GLU A 794 -20.59 -41.20 16.16
N GLY A 795 -21.87 -41.39 16.51
CA GLY A 795 -22.38 -41.00 17.81
C GLY A 795 -23.68 -41.71 18.23
N ASP A 796 -23.61 -43.01 18.56
CA ASP A 796 -24.22 -43.59 19.78
C ASP A 796 -23.85 -45.08 19.94
N GLY A 797 -23.06 -45.41 20.95
CA GLY A 797 -22.66 -46.79 21.24
C GLY A 797 -21.63 -46.90 22.34
N GLY A 798 -22.03 -46.62 23.59
CA GLY A 798 -21.14 -46.81 24.74
C GLY A 798 -20.69 -48.26 24.92
N SER A 799 -19.41 -48.47 25.23
CA SER A 799 -18.96 -49.32 26.34
C SER A 799 -17.46 -49.14 26.59
N ASP A 800 -17.13 -49.11 27.88
CA ASP A 800 -15.80 -49.12 28.49
C ASP A 800 -14.70 -49.91 27.75
N GLY A 801 -13.50 -49.31 27.73
CA GLY A 801 -12.30 -50.03 28.16
C GLY A 801 -11.17 -50.15 27.13
N GLY A 802 -10.06 -49.46 27.41
CA GLY A 802 -8.73 -49.96 27.02
C GLY A 802 -7.86 -48.97 26.24
N THR A 803 -7.06 -48.20 26.97
CA THR A 803 -5.87 -47.53 26.45
C THR A 803 -4.86 -48.56 25.92
N SER A 804 -4.30 -48.35 24.73
CA SER A 804 -2.95 -48.81 24.37
C SER A 804 -2.43 -48.07 23.13
N THR A 805 -1.57 -47.12 23.40
CA THR A 805 -0.63 -46.45 22.48
C THR A 805 0.37 -47.43 21.87
N GLY A 806 0.77 -47.15 20.62
CA GLY A 806 1.88 -47.80 19.91
C GLY A 806 2.96 -46.81 19.47
N GLY A 807 3.49 -46.02 20.40
CA GLY A 807 4.74 -45.28 20.21
C GLY A 807 5.91 -46.10 20.77
N SER A 808 6.83 -46.49 19.89
CA SER A 808 8.04 -47.23 20.26
C SER A 808 9.12 -46.26 20.75
N SER A 809 9.42 -46.26 22.05
CA SER A 809 10.75 -45.89 22.54
C SER A 809 11.03 -46.49 23.92
N ASN A 810 12.33 -46.63 24.17
CA ASN A 810 12.97 -47.68 24.95
C ASN A 810 12.96 -47.41 26.48
N SER A 811 12.66 -48.47 27.23
CA SER A 811 12.98 -48.81 28.63
C SER A 811 13.66 -47.79 29.58
N GLY A 812 13.10 -47.64 30.79
CA GLY A 812 13.79 -47.02 31.94
C GLY A 812 12.96 -46.85 33.22
N SER A 813 12.74 -47.94 33.94
CA SER A 813 12.08 -48.09 35.27
C SER A 813 12.48 -47.07 36.36
N THR A 814 11.55 -46.60 37.20
CA THR A 814 11.41 -46.97 38.64
C THR A 814 10.38 -46.12 39.44
N THR A 815 9.31 -46.80 39.92
CA THR A 815 8.68 -46.79 41.26
C THR A 815 8.24 -45.52 42.03
N GLY A 816 6.98 -45.56 42.51
CA GLY A 816 6.55 -45.06 43.84
C GLY A 816 5.38 -44.05 43.82
N SER A 817 4.12 -44.48 43.80
CA SER A 817 3.25 -44.85 44.95
C SER A 817 2.52 -43.70 45.67
N SER A 818 1.19 -43.83 45.65
CA SER A 818 0.19 -43.70 46.75
C SER A 818 -0.36 -42.35 47.21
N GLY A 819 -1.71 -42.28 47.18
CA GLY A 819 -2.56 -41.87 48.32
C GLY A 819 -3.68 -40.88 47.96
N THR A 820 -4.92 -41.33 47.68
CA THR A 820 -6.12 -41.32 48.57
C THR A 820 -6.47 -39.95 49.17
N GLY A 821 -7.69 -39.40 49.14
CA GLY A 821 -9.04 -39.87 48.84
C GLY A 821 -10.05 -38.99 49.61
N GLY A 822 -11.35 -39.14 49.35
CA GLY A 822 -12.40 -38.83 50.34
C GLY A 822 -13.32 -37.63 50.06
N SER A 823 -14.59 -37.94 49.88
CA SER A 823 -15.74 -37.07 49.61
C SER A 823 -16.50 -36.64 50.88
N GLY A 824 -17.26 -35.54 50.80
CA GLY A 824 -18.56 -35.41 51.48
C GLY A 824 -18.83 -34.12 52.29
N GLY A 825 -19.88 -33.38 51.91
CA GLY A 825 -20.89 -32.92 52.90
C GLY A 825 -21.12 -31.42 53.15
N SER A 826 -21.91 -30.79 52.28
CA SER A 826 -22.92 -29.71 52.48
C SER A 826 -23.10 -29.01 53.85
N THR A 827 -23.12 -27.66 53.88
CA THR A 827 -24.35 -26.80 53.91
C THR A 827 -24.03 -25.33 54.24
N GLY A 828 -24.62 -24.41 53.47
CA GLY A 828 -25.30 -23.22 54.01
C GLY A 828 -24.67 -21.82 53.86
N GLY A 829 -25.10 -21.07 52.82
CA GLY A 829 -25.71 -19.74 53.03
C GLY A 829 -25.16 -18.51 52.28
N SER A 830 -25.92 -18.06 51.26
CA SER A 830 -26.07 -16.68 50.71
C SER A 830 -24.83 -16.03 50.02
N THR A 831 -24.87 -15.42 48.83
CA THR A 831 -25.87 -14.59 48.11
C THR A 831 -25.57 -14.52 46.58
N THR A 832 -26.63 -14.32 45.78
CA THR A 832 -26.77 -13.61 44.47
C THR A 832 -25.91 -13.98 43.24
N GLY A 833 -26.59 -14.29 42.13
CA GLY A 833 -26.06 -14.31 40.75
C GLY A 833 -27.04 -14.95 39.75
N ASP A 834 -27.70 -14.09 38.96
CA ASP A 834 -27.92 -14.10 37.50
C ASP A 834 -28.53 -15.28 36.70
N ASP A 835 -29.34 -14.80 35.74
CA ASP A 835 -29.64 -15.24 34.37
C ASP A 835 -30.57 -16.44 34.10
N GLY A 836 -31.81 -16.08 33.75
CA GLY A 836 -32.78 -16.91 33.05
C GLY A 836 -33.34 -16.21 31.80
N SER A 837 -32.89 -16.70 30.65
CA SER A 837 -33.55 -16.94 29.36
C SER A 837 -34.90 -16.27 28.97
N LEU A 838 -34.96 -15.96 27.66
CA LEU A 838 -36.09 -15.94 26.70
C LEU A 838 -36.80 -14.62 26.33
N ALA A 839 -36.86 -14.46 24.99
CA ALA A 839 -37.92 -13.91 24.14
C ALA A 839 -37.99 -12.40 23.83
N SER A 840 -37.93 -12.08 22.53
CA SER A 840 -38.95 -11.28 21.81
C SER A 840 -38.71 -11.46 20.30
N THR A 841 -39.63 -11.99 19.48
CA THR A 841 -40.86 -11.40 18.91
C THR A 841 -40.70 -10.05 18.20
N GLY A 842 -40.58 -10.12 16.87
CA GLY A 842 -41.54 -9.53 15.93
C GLY A 842 -41.58 -8.01 15.78
N LEU A 843 -41.15 -7.52 14.61
CA LEU A 843 -41.75 -6.33 14.00
C LEU A 843 -41.90 -6.51 12.49
N THR A 844 -43.15 -6.44 12.06
CA THR A 844 -43.64 -6.41 10.69
C THR A 844 -43.45 -5.02 10.06
N VAL A 845 -43.01 -4.95 8.80
CA VAL A 845 -43.44 -3.91 7.86
C VAL A 845 -43.79 -4.54 6.51
N LEU A 846 -45.04 -4.32 6.12
CA LEU A 846 -45.66 -4.68 4.84
C LEU A 846 -45.32 -3.65 3.75
N GLY A 847 -44.93 -4.16 2.58
CA GLY A 847 -45.40 -3.79 1.25
C GLY A 847 -45.42 -2.33 0.77
N VAL A 848 -44.64 -2.05 -0.29
CA VAL A 848 -45.19 -1.53 -1.56
C VAL A 848 -44.40 -2.15 -2.73
N ALA A 849 -45.07 -2.98 -3.53
CA ALA A 849 -44.72 -3.24 -4.92
C ALA A 849 -45.80 -2.58 -5.79
N ALA A 850 -45.40 -1.83 -6.83
CA ALA A 850 -45.97 -1.90 -8.19
C ALA A 850 -45.57 -0.70 -9.09
N SER A 851 -44.92 -1.04 -10.21
CA SER A 851 -45.17 -0.54 -11.59
C SER A 851 -44.85 0.94 -11.95
N ALA A 852 -44.39 1.33 -13.14
CA ALA A 852 -44.50 0.73 -14.47
C ALA A 852 -43.43 1.28 -15.45
N ALA A 853 -43.31 0.56 -16.57
CA ALA A 853 -42.38 0.73 -17.68
C ALA A 853 -42.69 1.85 -18.71
N ALA A 854 -41.69 2.07 -19.57
CA ALA A 854 -41.72 2.37 -21.02
C ALA A 854 -41.51 3.81 -21.53
N LEU A 855 -40.50 3.95 -22.42
CA LEU A 855 -40.56 4.43 -23.83
C LEU A 855 -39.10 4.68 -24.35
N THR A 856 -38.43 3.71 -24.98
CA THR A 856 -38.28 3.43 -26.44
C THR A 856 -37.65 4.50 -27.35
N ILE A 857 -36.47 4.15 -27.90
CA ILE A 857 -36.06 4.12 -29.33
C ILE A 857 -36.13 5.43 -30.14
N THR A 858 -34.97 5.94 -30.62
CA THR A 858 -34.59 5.94 -32.06
C THR A 858 -33.17 6.50 -32.28
N GLY A 859 -32.40 5.90 -33.19
CA GLY A 859 -31.16 6.54 -33.67
C GLY A 859 -30.23 5.75 -34.58
N TRP A 860 -30.43 4.43 -34.78
CA TRP A 860 -29.63 3.63 -35.72
C TRP A 860 -30.18 3.70 -37.15
N ILE A 861 -30.18 4.90 -37.75
CA ILE A 861 -30.27 5.09 -39.21
C ILE A 861 -29.45 6.35 -39.51
N LEU A 862 -28.19 6.18 -39.91
CA LEU A 862 -27.47 7.06 -40.84
C LEU A 862 -26.04 6.58 -41.17
N HIS A 863 -25.63 5.38 -40.77
CA HIS A 863 -24.37 4.80 -41.23
C HIS A 863 -24.55 3.92 -42.49
N ARG A 864 -25.04 4.53 -43.58
CA ARG A 864 -24.93 3.96 -44.94
C ARG A 864 -25.23 5.01 -46.01
N ARG A 865 -24.22 5.80 -46.40
CA ARG A 865 -23.96 6.28 -47.77
C ARG A 865 -22.87 7.35 -47.77
N ALA A 866 -21.64 6.94 -48.07
CA ALA A 866 -20.65 7.84 -48.68
C ALA A 866 -19.60 7.01 -49.45
N ARG A 867 -19.99 6.53 -50.64
CA ARG A 867 -19.06 6.29 -51.74
C ARG A 867 -19.70 6.80 -53.01
N GLY A 868 -19.01 7.73 -53.68
CA GLY A 868 -19.18 7.94 -55.11
C GLY A 868 -19.49 9.38 -55.52
N MET A 869 -18.48 9.99 -56.16
CA MET A 869 -18.55 11.11 -57.12
C MET A 869 -18.77 12.51 -56.48
N GLY A 870 -17.86 13.47 -56.59
CA GLY A 870 -16.85 13.72 -57.62
C GLY A 870 -17.35 14.80 -58.59
N ARG A 871 -16.81 16.02 -58.44
CA ARG A 871 -16.62 17.12 -59.41
C ARG A 871 -17.74 17.33 -60.46
N GLY A 872 -18.48 18.44 -60.41
CA GLY A 872 -18.19 19.66 -61.21
C GLY A 872 -18.84 19.53 -62.60
N THR A 873 -19.68 20.40 -63.14
CA THR A 873 -19.85 21.85 -63.13
C THR A 873 -21.26 22.11 -63.71
N THR A 874 -21.96 23.15 -63.26
CA THR A 874 -23.41 23.41 -63.40
C THR A 874 -24.07 23.14 -64.77
N ALA A 875 -24.81 22.03 -64.86
CA ALA A 875 -26.05 21.77 -65.62
C ALA A 875 -26.48 20.32 -65.35
#